data_AF-A0A524J682-F1
#
_entry.id   AF-A0A524J682-F1
#
_cell.length_a   1.000
_cell.length_b   1.000
_cell.length_c   1.000
_cell.angle_alpha   90.00
_cell.angle_beta   90.00
_cell.angle_gamma   90.00
#
_symmetry.space_group_name_H-M   'P 1'
#
loop_
_entity.id
_entity.type
_entity.pdbx_description
1 polymer ?
#
loop_
_entity_poly.entity_id
_entity_poly.type
_entity_poly.pdbx_seq_one_letter_code
_entity_poly.pdbx_strand_id
1 'polypeptide(L)'
;MQISSGKRIRFGCFVVLIAFAMMALSFTSTISARAEDATLSSTNGYVHVGWLSEVVNWNPLNVEMVEDYVVCHLMYSTLFTYDQDWNGPVYDLATGYFQMVDSHTGKMTTYINITDTAYFRNVANPTDLSRPLTAYDVAFTFNLIKSNSGGAFRLYLSEVSNITAISDYMVSMDTPYAKATLLDDLAGIPIVPKYLWESYSKPLGSMSPENLVGSGPFIFDSYLKGSWYKFDTAPNYHGSADYGATRTVSIAGIQYTIYTSTVVLTVAANTGTEDFVVLTGDIRTFVENLGDGASVNVYKAAVQEPGICDIAINAIPESFQTSTYGVHHPALNDPNVRKAIMMTLKKDYITNTVLNGLATIGSSVVQPGYWQADIQNQLAYDPVAAKSWLMTHGWSADADSDGYLEATAGNAYGVPAGTELSGIRCQAPDTDPTYGTITQAWQGWARSAGIGFVASIESEVTMINTAWYKADYDIWVWHWMWGPEPLGGALSVWLTSELVVGGDNCQMPMGPWWYDKTNYTLAPSEWGLIGPYSAYDQNYTLAMETLNNADRKVTVDKLQQWIYDSHTENPPYYDLGLYGYTDARFDNWGDVSGHSGLNVASDLLWIWFNVKPVVNSAPVFVHGLEDSYLTQVSDSITIWVNVSDADGDELDVVFDFGDGSTAEYTLTGDTTMPTGVITDHAYGMLGVYPLSVSLTDNFVDPVYGPRDPLVITSVVEVVDELNMVPLIRTFGIDDPPPANVGYDTIWTIGASDAESDEYGLRITWDWDDGTYDVYDIAPFPANEIVLWDAIHAWDQPGTYLVEVSVWDNYGLESGMHNVSIMTSYWIQINQPPDGPYISNILATPGVPETCYAAAYDTGYELLKFTWEWDDGTYTIDEVYSIPYQPTYSSVVHTWWDEGAYPVTVYVDDGEFNVSVITTAFVSISMNPPNVWFDVYPGVGTTATYFALDPSYTWDIEDPYSALVGRWDFEADGVWDTQYESLEVKYVQYDTIGFKDILLEVVDTSGLTSVGNNTLIVDDQAPIADAGPDASIAVGDIYTFDGTGSSDDLGISYYRWTFVYDGYTRYMFGSTPSFVFDIEGVYAVTLTVWDRAGRTDTDTMVLTVSDAIVVTKNPGSSKDSAMSWAYTPDESGAWIAWIENHGLRSLTIEIYDT
;
A
#
# COMPACT_ATOMS: atom_id res chain seq x y z
N MET A 1 7.83 26.35 -58.45
CA MET A 1 6.89 25.26 -58.13
C MET A 1 7.60 24.29 -57.20
N GLN A 2 7.56 24.58 -55.91
CA GLN A 2 7.66 23.66 -54.77
C GLN A 2 7.36 24.53 -53.54
N ILE A 3 6.36 24.10 -52.78
CA ILE A 3 5.66 24.89 -51.77
C ILE A 3 6.42 24.75 -50.46
N SER A 4 6.88 25.88 -49.91
CA SER A 4 7.11 26.04 -48.48
C SER A 4 6.30 27.24 -48.02
N SER A 5 5.43 27.01 -47.04
CA SER A 5 4.67 28.02 -46.31
C SER A 5 4.36 27.38 -44.95
N GLY A 6 4.65 27.97 -43.80
CA GLY A 6 4.76 29.39 -43.51
C GLY A 6 3.76 29.70 -42.40
N LYS A 7 4.29 30.11 -41.24
CA LYS A 7 3.60 30.74 -40.11
C LYS A 7 2.43 31.65 -40.55
N ARG A 8 1.35 31.72 -39.75
CA ARG A 8 0.87 32.96 -39.12
C ARG A 8 -0.37 32.78 -38.22
N ILE A 9 -0.13 33.12 -36.96
CA ILE A 9 -1.01 33.71 -35.95
C ILE A 9 -1.89 34.84 -36.53
N ARG A 10 -3.15 34.95 -36.05
CA ARG A 10 -3.94 36.18 -35.78
C ARG A 10 -5.20 35.79 -34.97
N PHE A 11 -5.28 35.97 -33.66
CA PHE A 11 -5.62 37.19 -32.88
C PHE A 11 -6.96 37.88 -33.25
N GLY A 12 -7.83 38.00 -32.25
CA GLY A 12 -9.02 38.86 -32.23
C GLY A 12 -9.67 38.91 -30.83
N CYS A 13 -9.29 39.92 -30.04
CA CYS A 13 -9.83 40.30 -28.73
C CYS A 13 -11.10 41.19 -28.82
N PHE A 14 -11.74 41.43 -27.65
CA PHE A 14 -12.72 42.48 -27.26
C PHE A 14 -14.22 42.22 -27.62
N VAL A 15 -15.24 42.35 -26.73
CA VAL A 15 -15.64 43.47 -25.84
C VAL A 15 -16.58 43.02 -24.68
N VAL A 16 -16.26 43.45 -23.45
CA VAL A 16 -17.08 44.04 -22.34
C VAL A 16 -18.61 43.76 -22.21
N LEU A 17 -18.98 43.08 -21.10
CA LEU A 17 -20.04 43.36 -20.10
C LEU A 17 -21.44 43.91 -20.50
N ILE A 18 -22.45 43.19 -19.99
CA ILE A 18 -23.89 43.51 -19.80
C ILE A 18 -24.83 43.19 -20.98
N ALA A 19 -25.28 41.93 -21.00
CA ALA A 19 -26.69 41.58 -21.14
C ALA A 19 -27.02 40.35 -20.27
N PHE A 20 -26.78 40.48 -18.96
CA PHE A 20 -27.42 39.68 -17.91
C PHE A 20 -28.94 39.95 -18.01
N ALA A 21 -29.72 39.07 -18.65
CA ALA A 21 -31.20 38.97 -18.48
C ALA A 21 -31.91 37.88 -19.33
N MET A 22 -31.30 37.22 -20.32
CA MET A 22 -32.05 36.28 -21.18
C MET A 22 -31.29 35.00 -21.56
N MET A 23 -30.71 34.32 -20.58
CA MET A 23 -30.21 32.95 -20.76
C MET A 23 -30.51 32.07 -19.54
N ALA A 24 -31.69 32.28 -18.95
CA ALA A 24 -32.20 31.51 -17.81
C ALA A 24 -33.13 30.34 -18.21
N LEU A 25 -33.21 29.96 -19.50
CA LEU A 25 -34.20 28.98 -19.97
C LEU A 25 -33.69 27.98 -21.03
N SER A 26 -32.38 27.69 -21.09
CA SER A 26 -31.86 26.59 -21.94
C SER A 26 -30.75 25.76 -21.29
N PHE A 27 -30.47 25.94 -20.00
CA PHE A 27 -29.44 25.19 -19.27
C PHE A 27 -29.98 23.96 -18.52
N THR A 28 -31.27 23.67 -18.58
CA THR A 28 -31.83 22.46 -17.95
C THR A 28 -31.65 21.20 -18.80
N SER A 29 -31.51 21.31 -20.12
CA SER A 29 -31.46 20.12 -20.99
C SER A 29 -30.08 19.51 -21.17
N THR A 30 -28.98 20.24 -20.91
CA THR A 30 -27.61 19.70 -20.98
C THR A 30 -27.08 19.21 -19.64
N ILE A 31 -27.62 19.72 -18.53
CA ILE A 31 -27.39 19.18 -17.18
C ILE A 31 -28.13 17.85 -17.02
N SER A 32 -29.38 17.78 -17.50
CA SER A 32 -30.18 16.54 -17.44
C SER A 32 -29.52 15.40 -18.22
N ALA A 33 -29.00 15.64 -19.43
CA ALA A 33 -28.37 14.57 -20.22
C ALA A 33 -27.03 14.05 -19.65
N ARG A 34 -26.24 14.86 -18.92
CA ARG A 34 -25.00 14.40 -18.25
C ARG A 34 -25.28 13.71 -16.91
N ALA A 35 -26.43 13.96 -16.29
CA ALA A 35 -26.88 13.28 -15.07
C ALA A 35 -27.75 12.04 -15.35
N GLU A 36 -28.54 12.03 -16.43
CA GLU A 36 -29.42 10.91 -16.82
C GLU A 36 -28.64 9.71 -17.39
N ASP A 37 -27.46 9.90 -18.00
CA ASP A 37 -26.58 8.76 -18.33
C ASP A 37 -25.69 8.33 -17.15
N ALA A 38 -25.52 9.16 -16.12
CA ALA A 38 -24.97 8.73 -14.83
C ALA A 38 -25.98 7.86 -14.05
N THR A 39 -27.28 7.97 -14.35
CA THR A 39 -28.31 7.04 -13.84
C THR A 39 -28.31 5.66 -14.55
N LEU A 40 -27.37 5.40 -15.47
CA LEU A 40 -27.14 4.08 -16.08
C LEU A 40 -25.85 3.38 -15.64
N SER A 41 -25.28 3.74 -14.48
CA SER A 41 -24.18 3.01 -13.83
C SER A 41 -24.42 2.74 -12.34
N SER A 42 -25.63 2.31 -11.98
CA SER A 42 -25.93 1.71 -10.67
C SER A 42 -25.36 0.29 -10.56
N THR A 43 -24.05 0.12 -10.71
CA THR A 43 -23.36 -1.15 -10.43
C THR A 43 -22.75 -1.09 -9.03
N ASN A 44 -23.30 -1.87 -8.09
CA ASN A 44 -22.94 -1.91 -6.66
C ASN A 44 -21.51 -2.40 -6.56
N GLY A 45 -20.63 -1.55 -6.06
CA GLY A 45 -19.26 -1.90 -5.74
C GLY A 45 -18.19 -1.17 -6.53
N TYR A 46 -18.54 -0.23 -7.43
CA TYR A 46 -17.54 0.65 -8.05
C TYR A 46 -17.33 1.91 -7.20
N VAL A 47 -16.06 2.21 -6.91
CA VAL A 47 -15.65 3.47 -6.31
C VAL A 47 -15.70 4.57 -7.36
N HIS A 48 -16.35 5.69 -7.07
CA HIS A 48 -16.42 6.86 -7.94
C HIS A 48 -15.40 7.91 -7.50
N VAL A 49 -14.55 8.32 -8.43
CA VAL A 49 -13.48 9.29 -8.22
C VAL A 49 -13.67 10.50 -9.12
N GLY A 50 -13.73 11.69 -8.54
CA GLY A 50 -13.78 12.93 -9.28
C GLY A 50 -12.41 13.63 -9.40
N TRP A 51 -12.02 13.95 -10.64
CA TRP A 51 -10.76 14.66 -11.00
C TRP A 51 -11.03 15.84 -11.98
N LEU A 52 -9.98 16.59 -12.33
CA LEU A 52 -10.10 17.84 -13.09
C LEU A 52 -9.54 17.78 -14.52
N SER A 53 -8.89 16.68 -14.90
CA SER A 53 -8.15 16.54 -16.17
C SER A 53 -8.46 15.20 -16.86
N GLU A 54 -8.12 15.09 -18.14
CA GLU A 54 -8.41 13.92 -19.00
C GLU A 54 -7.13 13.11 -19.25
N VAL A 55 -7.23 11.77 -19.39
CA VAL A 55 -6.11 10.94 -19.90
C VAL A 55 -5.77 11.36 -21.32
N VAL A 56 -4.54 11.82 -21.51
CA VAL A 56 -4.05 12.31 -22.81
C VAL A 56 -3.42 11.17 -23.59
N ASN A 57 -2.78 10.21 -22.91
CA ASN A 57 -2.04 9.14 -23.55
C ASN A 57 -2.24 7.78 -22.87
N TRP A 58 -2.76 6.82 -23.64
CA TRP A 58 -3.04 5.44 -23.18
C TRP A 58 -1.88 4.47 -23.41
N ASN A 59 -0.78 4.90 -24.04
CA ASN A 59 0.36 4.01 -24.24
C ASN A 59 1.19 3.93 -22.95
N PRO A 60 1.32 2.74 -22.32
CA PRO A 60 2.03 2.58 -21.05
C PRO A 60 3.53 2.87 -21.14
N LEU A 61 4.14 2.93 -22.33
CA LEU A 61 5.56 3.29 -22.51
C LEU A 61 5.77 4.76 -22.90
N ASN A 62 4.69 5.55 -23.02
CA ASN A 62 4.71 6.95 -23.42
C ASN A 62 3.72 7.78 -22.58
N VAL A 63 3.74 7.62 -21.26
CA VAL A 63 2.90 8.42 -20.34
C VAL A 63 3.43 9.86 -20.21
N GLU A 64 2.54 10.84 -20.08
CA GLU A 64 2.90 12.28 -20.06
C GLU A 64 2.33 13.02 -18.83
N MET A 65 1.07 12.79 -18.51
CA MET A 65 0.35 13.47 -17.41
C MET A 65 0.13 12.53 -16.22
N VAL A 66 -0.12 13.09 -15.03
CA VAL A 66 -0.42 12.32 -13.81
C VAL A 66 -1.55 11.29 -14.06
N GLU A 67 -2.59 11.69 -14.78
CA GLU A 67 -3.72 10.84 -15.13
C GLU A 67 -3.29 9.64 -16.00
N ASP A 68 -2.31 9.83 -16.89
CA ASP A 68 -1.75 8.74 -17.71
C ASP A 68 -0.98 7.74 -16.82
N TYR A 69 -0.23 8.23 -15.83
CA TYR A 69 0.50 7.39 -14.86
C TYR A 69 -0.46 6.57 -14.00
N VAL A 70 -1.50 7.19 -13.43
CA VAL A 70 -2.50 6.51 -12.59
C VAL A 70 -3.15 5.36 -13.37
N VAL A 71 -3.72 5.63 -14.54
CA VAL A 71 -4.42 4.59 -15.30
C VAL A 71 -3.49 3.51 -15.84
N CYS A 72 -2.22 3.84 -16.11
CA CYS A 72 -1.21 2.87 -16.47
C CYS A 72 -0.95 1.88 -15.32
N HIS A 73 -0.68 2.38 -14.11
CA HIS A 73 -0.33 1.53 -12.97
C HIS A 73 -1.51 0.74 -12.40
N LEU A 74 -2.76 1.20 -12.61
CA LEU A 74 -3.94 0.36 -12.36
C LEU A 74 -3.91 -0.94 -13.20
N MET A 75 -3.38 -0.86 -14.42
CA MET A 75 -3.45 -1.95 -15.41
C MET A 75 -2.17 -2.79 -15.52
N TYR A 76 -1.00 -2.21 -15.23
CA TYR A 76 0.30 -2.85 -15.44
C TYR A 76 1.06 -3.00 -14.12
N SER A 77 1.60 -4.19 -13.87
CA SER A 77 2.54 -4.40 -12.76
C SER A 77 3.95 -3.94 -13.15
N THR A 78 4.77 -3.72 -12.15
CA THR A 78 6.14 -3.22 -12.22
C THR A 78 7.09 -4.19 -11.50
N LEU A 79 8.42 -4.08 -11.69
CA LEU A 79 9.34 -4.91 -10.89
C LEU A 79 9.33 -4.47 -9.42
N PHE A 80 9.47 -3.17 -9.22
CA PHE A 80 9.45 -2.50 -7.93
C PHE A 80 8.43 -1.36 -7.99
N THR A 81 7.83 -1.08 -6.85
CA THR A 81 6.98 0.11 -6.61
C THR A 81 7.52 0.82 -5.36
N TYR A 82 6.85 1.85 -4.85
CA TYR A 82 7.19 2.46 -3.56
C TYR A 82 6.22 2.01 -2.47
N ASP A 83 6.64 2.08 -1.21
CA ASP A 83 5.70 1.97 -0.09
C ASP A 83 4.72 3.15 -0.07
N GLN A 84 3.70 3.09 0.79
CA GLN A 84 2.66 4.12 0.88
C GLN A 84 3.17 5.50 1.33
N ASP A 85 4.45 5.62 1.70
CA ASP A 85 5.10 6.83 2.19
C ASP A 85 6.21 7.34 1.26
N TRP A 86 6.43 6.65 0.14
CA TRP A 86 7.54 6.92 -0.77
C TRP A 86 8.94 6.83 -0.12
N ASN A 87 9.12 6.03 0.94
CA ASN A 87 10.41 5.93 1.64
C ASN A 87 11.47 5.15 0.84
N GLY A 88 11.06 4.35 -0.13
CA GLY A 88 11.96 3.65 -1.04
C GLY A 88 11.30 2.51 -1.80
N PRO A 89 12.03 1.88 -2.73
CA PRO A 89 11.48 0.81 -3.56
C PRO A 89 11.15 -0.43 -2.74
N VAL A 90 9.93 -0.92 -2.90
CA VAL A 90 9.45 -2.20 -2.39
C VAL A 90 9.09 -3.12 -3.55
N TYR A 91 8.97 -4.40 -3.26
CA TYR A 91 8.65 -5.41 -4.25
C TYR A 91 7.24 -5.26 -4.83
N ASP A 92 7.11 -5.50 -6.14
CA ASP A 92 5.83 -5.74 -6.82
C ASP A 92 5.87 -7.10 -7.52
N LEU A 93 6.34 -7.19 -8.77
CA LEU A 93 6.64 -8.46 -9.42
C LEU A 93 7.93 -9.11 -8.92
N ALA A 94 8.90 -8.31 -8.46
CA ALA A 94 10.14 -8.84 -7.91
C ALA A 94 9.88 -9.61 -6.61
N THR A 95 10.57 -10.72 -6.38
CA THR A 95 10.52 -11.49 -5.12
C THR A 95 11.83 -11.45 -4.35
N GLY A 96 12.87 -10.89 -4.97
CA GLY A 96 14.17 -10.68 -4.38
C GLY A 96 15.17 -10.18 -5.41
N TYR A 97 16.27 -9.61 -4.95
CA TYR A 97 17.39 -9.20 -5.80
C TYR A 97 18.72 -9.38 -5.06
N PHE A 98 19.80 -9.44 -5.82
CA PHE A 98 21.15 -9.26 -5.29
C PHE A 98 22.04 -8.54 -6.29
N GLN A 99 22.99 -7.76 -5.79
CA GLN A 99 23.89 -6.93 -6.58
C GLN A 99 25.33 -7.37 -6.35
N MET A 100 26.09 -7.51 -7.44
CA MET A 100 27.52 -7.82 -7.40
C MET A 100 28.29 -6.71 -8.08
N VAL A 101 29.24 -6.10 -7.38
CA VAL A 101 30.17 -5.11 -7.95
C VAL A 101 31.50 -5.80 -8.19
N ASP A 102 31.95 -5.81 -9.44
CA ASP A 102 33.28 -6.27 -9.80
C ASP A 102 34.32 -5.27 -9.28
N SER A 103 35.14 -5.70 -8.33
CA SER A 103 36.15 -4.86 -7.67
C SER A 103 37.28 -4.38 -8.60
N HIS A 104 37.46 -5.00 -9.77
CA HIS A 104 38.49 -4.62 -10.74
C HIS A 104 37.95 -3.65 -11.80
N THR A 105 36.71 -3.84 -12.23
CA THR A 105 36.12 -3.03 -13.31
C THR A 105 35.16 -1.96 -12.81
N GLY A 106 34.69 -2.06 -11.56
CA GLY A 106 33.63 -1.25 -10.98
C GLY A 106 32.23 -1.63 -11.48
N LYS A 107 32.13 -2.46 -12.53
CA LYS A 107 30.88 -2.88 -13.14
C LYS A 107 29.99 -3.57 -12.11
N MET A 108 28.71 -3.22 -12.07
CA MET A 108 27.74 -3.91 -11.23
C MET A 108 26.80 -4.77 -12.07
N THR A 109 26.55 -5.99 -11.62
CA THR A 109 25.49 -6.86 -12.14
C THR A 109 24.42 -7.02 -11.06
N THR A 110 23.18 -6.71 -11.41
CA THR A 110 21.99 -6.86 -10.56
C THR A 110 21.16 -8.02 -11.08
N TYR A 111 20.87 -8.97 -10.21
CA TYR A 111 19.99 -10.09 -10.50
C TYR A 111 18.68 -9.92 -9.75
N ILE A 112 17.56 -10.10 -10.45
CA ILE A 112 16.22 -9.90 -9.90
C ILE A 112 15.40 -11.15 -10.18
N ASN A 113 14.88 -11.76 -9.12
CA ASN A 113 13.89 -12.83 -9.19
C ASN A 113 12.50 -12.21 -9.31
N ILE A 114 11.62 -12.81 -10.08
CA ILE A 114 10.23 -12.38 -10.22
C ILE A 114 9.26 -13.51 -9.85
N THR A 115 8.03 -13.14 -9.50
CA THR A 115 6.94 -14.06 -9.17
C THR A 115 6.52 -14.94 -10.35
N ASP A 116 6.04 -16.15 -10.07
CA ASP A 116 5.45 -17.07 -11.04
C ASP A 116 3.90 -17.02 -11.07
N THR A 117 3.29 -16.12 -10.28
CA THR A 117 1.83 -16.01 -10.12
C THR A 117 1.20 -14.89 -10.96
N ALA A 118 2.00 -14.16 -11.75
CA ALA A 118 1.55 -13.06 -12.59
C ALA A 118 1.13 -13.50 -14.00
N TYR A 119 0.00 -12.95 -14.48
CA TYR A 119 -0.58 -13.27 -15.79
C TYR A 119 -1.04 -12.01 -16.53
N PHE A 120 -0.90 -12.00 -17.84
CA PHE A 120 -1.41 -10.95 -18.71
C PHE A 120 -2.87 -11.18 -19.09
N ARG A 121 -3.69 -10.13 -18.96
CA ARG A 121 -5.14 -10.19 -19.17
C ARG A 121 -5.71 -8.83 -19.63
N ASN A 122 -6.95 -8.87 -20.09
CA ASN A 122 -7.76 -7.69 -20.44
C ASN A 122 -9.25 -8.01 -20.30
N VAL A 123 -10.12 -7.01 -20.54
CA VAL A 123 -11.58 -7.19 -20.45
C VAL A 123 -12.15 -8.26 -21.38
N ALA A 124 -11.49 -8.53 -22.51
CA ALA A 124 -11.93 -9.58 -23.43
C ALA A 124 -11.68 -10.99 -22.87
N ASN A 125 -10.62 -11.18 -22.06
CA ASN A 125 -10.26 -12.46 -21.44
C ASN A 125 -9.76 -12.24 -20.00
N PRO A 126 -10.63 -11.86 -19.06
CA PRO A 126 -10.21 -11.40 -17.73
C PRO A 126 -9.58 -12.51 -16.89
N THR A 127 -9.98 -13.77 -17.09
CA THR A 127 -9.50 -14.94 -16.34
C THR A 127 -8.46 -15.77 -17.11
N ASP A 128 -7.82 -15.21 -18.14
CA ASP A 128 -6.80 -15.94 -18.93
C ASP A 128 -5.53 -16.21 -18.09
N LEU A 129 -5.26 -17.50 -17.86
CA LEU A 129 -4.04 -17.97 -17.19
C LEU A 129 -3.02 -18.59 -18.16
N SER A 130 -3.31 -18.58 -19.47
CA SER A 130 -2.44 -19.17 -20.50
C SER A 130 -1.24 -18.28 -20.87
N ARG A 131 -1.21 -17.05 -20.34
CA ARG A 131 -0.21 -16.02 -20.62
C ARG A 131 0.52 -15.61 -19.33
N PRO A 132 1.35 -16.49 -18.75
CA PRO A 132 2.17 -16.11 -17.61
C PRO A 132 3.14 -14.99 -17.99
N LEU A 133 3.34 -14.05 -17.07
CA LEU A 133 4.40 -13.05 -17.16
C LEU A 133 5.72 -13.71 -16.74
N THR A 134 6.75 -13.53 -17.56
CA THR A 134 8.08 -14.13 -17.32
C THR A 134 9.19 -13.09 -17.38
N ALA A 135 10.40 -13.46 -16.96
CA ALA A 135 11.57 -12.58 -17.06
C ALA A 135 11.90 -12.22 -18.51
N TYR A 136 11.44 -13.00 -19.50
CA TYR A 136 11.56 -12.66 -20.91
C TYR A 136 10.70 -11.44 -21.31
N ASP A 137 9.54 -11.23 -20.66
CA ASP A 137 8.71 -10.04 -20.86
C ASP A 137 9.36 -8.82 -20.24
N VAL A 138 9.96 -8.97 -19.05
CA VAL A 138 10.74 -7.94 -18.37
C VAL A 138 11.94 -7.51 -19.22
N ALA A 139 12.77 -8.47 -19.64
CA ALA A 139 13.95 -8.19 -20.46
C ALA A 139 13.56 -7.60 -21.83
N PHE A 140 12.46 -8.06 -22.43
CA PHE A 140 11.93 -7.49 -23.66
C PHE A 140 11.50 -6.03 -23.44
N THR A 141 10.72 -5.75 -22.40
CA THR A 141 10.19 -4.42 -22.07
C THR A 141 11.32 -3.40 -21.95
N PHE A 142 12.34 -3.69 -21.13
CA PHE A 142 13.43 -2.73 -20.93
C PHE A 142 14.31 -2.56 -22.18
N ASN A 143 14.56 -3.62 -22.95
CA ASN A 143 15.26 -3.50 -24.22
C ASN A 143 14.45 -2.73 -25.27
N LEU A 144 13.12 -2.87 -25.26
CA LEU A 144 12.21 -2.10 -26.11
C LEU A 144 12.29 -0.62 -25.76
N ILE A 145 12.24 -0.26 -24.47
CA ILE A 145 12.42 1.13 -24.02
C ILE A 145 13.80 1.65 -24.47
N LYS A 146 14.89 0.93 -24.18
CA LYS A 146 16.25 1.35 -24.55
C LYS A 146 16.44 1.62 -26.04
N SER A 147 15.82 0.80 -26.89
CA SER A 147 15.94 0.90 -28.35
C SER A 147 15.06 2.00 -28.97
N ASN A 148 14.17 2.63 -28.21
CA ASN A 148 13.27 3.69 -28.69
C ASN A 148 13.51 4.99 -27.92
N SER A 149 14.20 5.95 -28.53
CA SER A 149 14.74 7.16 -27.89
C SER A 149 13.73 8.26 -27.53
N GLY A 150 12.44 7.94 -27.41
CA GLY A 150 11.38 8.93 -27.17
C GLY A 150 10.29 8.49 -26.20
N GLY A 151 10.46 7.37 -25.50
CA GLY A 151 9.52 6.90 -24.48
C GLY A 151 9.81 7.48 -23.10
N ALA A 152 8.79 7.56 -22.25
CA ALA A 152 8.84 8.20 -20.93
C ALA A 152 9.97 7.64 -20.03
N PHE A 153 10.19 6.32 -20.08
CA PHE A 153 11.10 5.62 -19.17
C PHE A 153 12.55 5.49 -19.70
N ARG A 154 12.89 6.13 -20.82
CA ARG A 154 14.18 5.92 -21.50
C ARG A 154 15.40 6.37 -20.67
N LEU A 155 15.23 7.42 -19.86
CA LEU A 155 16.31 8.01 -19.08
C LEU A 155 16.72 7.10 -17.91
N TYR A 156 15.77 6.46 -17.25
CA TYR A 156 16.02 5.51 -16.15
C TYR A 156 16.88 4.30 -16.56
N LEU A 157 16.82 3.91 -17.83
CA LEU A 157 17.61 2.79 -18.37
C LEU A 157 18.89 3.21 -19.10
N SER A 158 19.25 4.51 -19.07
CA SER A 158 20.35 5.06 -19.86
C SER A 158 21.72 4.49 -19.47
N GLU A 159 21.89 4.13 -18.21
CA GLU A 159 23.14 3.59 -17.64
C GLU A 159 23.12 2.08 -17.49
N VAL A 160 22.02 1.42 -17.84
CA VAL A 160 21.97 -0.04 -17.91
C VAL A 160 22.57 -0.47 -19.23
N SER A 161 23.71 -1.14 -19.19
CA SER A 161 24.46 -1.59 -20.36
C SER A 161 23.87 -2.86 -21.00
N ASN A 162 23.51 -3.86 -20.21
CA ASN A 162 22.94 -5.13 -20.67
C ASN A 162 21.72 -5.54 -19.83
N ILE A 163 20.75 -6.20 -20.46
CA ILE A 163 19.54 -6.72 -19.83
C ILE A 163 19.22 -8.07 -20.44
N THR A 164 19.18 -9.12 -19.63
CA THR A 164 19.04 -10.50 -20.11
C THR A 164 18.16 -11.31 -19.17
N ALA A 165 17.15 -12.00 -19.71
CA ALA A 165 16.45 -13.05 -18.98
C ALA A 165 17.34 -14.30 -18.96
N ILE A 166 17.70 -14.77 -17.77
CA ILE A 166 18.59 -15.93 -17.59
C ILE A 166 17.83 -17.20 -17.22
N SER A 167 16.58 -17.07 -16.76
CA SER A 167 15.58 -18.15 -16.65
C SER A 167 14.18 -17.58 -16.84
N ASP A 168 13.14 -18.40 -16.71
CA ASP A 168 11.73 -17.95 -16.78
C ASP A 168 11.38 -16.90 -15.71
N TYR A 169 12.11 -16.88 -14.59
CA TYR A 169 11.79 -16.04 -13.42
C TYR A 169 12.97 -15.21 -12.91
N MET A 170 14.03 -15.06 -13.71
CA MET A 170 15.21 -14.32 -13.29
C MET A 170 15.77 -13.46 -14.43
N VAL A 171 15.97 -12.17 -14.15
CA VAL A 171 16.58 -11.20 -15.06
C VAL A 171 17.90 -10.70 -14.48
N SER A 172 18.91 -10.54 -15.32
CA SER A 172 20.19 -9.91 -14.99
C SER A 172 20.33 -8.58 -15.71
N MET A 173 20.81 -7.56 -15.01
CA MET A 173 21.08 -6.22 -15.53
C MET A 173 22.47 -5.76 -15.17
N ASP A 174 23.19 -5.21 -16.14
CA ASP A 174 24.56 -4.74 -15.97
C ASP A 174 24.64 -3.21 -16.02
N THR A 175 25.29 -2.57 -15.06
CA THR A 175 25.67 -1.15 -15.11
C THR A 175 27.20 -1.02 -15.16
N PRO A 176 27.74 0.02 -15.83
CA PRO A 176 29.19 0.17 -16.03
C PRO A 176 29.96 0.48 -14.74
N TYR A 177 29.26 0.90 -13.69
CA TYR A 177 29.77 1.18 -12.36
C TYR A 177 28.73 0.76 -11.31
N ALA A 178 29.06 0.80 -10.01
CA ALA A 178 28.09 0.58 -8.93
C ALA A 178 27.01 1.67 -8.98
N LYS A 179 25.76 1.34 -9.29
CA LYS A 179 24.70 2.34 -9.47
C LYS A 179 23.69 2.21 -8.33
N ALA A 180 23.85 3.07 -7.34
CA ALA A 180 23.09 2.99 -6.10
C ALA A 180 21.61 3.35 -6.26
N THR A 181 21.22 4.02 -7.33
CA THR A 181 19.83 4.40 -7.65
C THR A 181 19.10 3.36 -8.51
N LEU A 182 19.77 2.25 -8.88
CA LEU A 182 19.24 1.35 -9.91
C LEU A 182 17.85 0.79 -9.55
N LEU A 183 17.57 0.49 -8.29
CA LEU A 183 16.26 -0.02 -7.91
C LEU A 183 15.17 1.06 -7.99
N ASP A 184 15.46 2.29 -7.57
CA ASP A 184 14.58 3.44 -7.73
C ASP A 184 14.32 3.74 -9.20
N ASP A 185 15.34 3.65 -10.06
CA ASP A 185 15.21 3.83 -11.52
C ASP A 185 14.33 2.75 -12.17
N LEU A 186 14.28 1.55 -11.60
CA LEU A 186 13.44 0.45 -12.08
C LEU A 186 12.03 0.50 -11.47
N ALA A 187 11.80 1.32 -10.45
CA ALA A 187 10.51 1.45 -9.81
C ALA A 187 9.53 2.18 -10.74
N GLY A 188 8.30 1.69 -10.84
CA GLY A 188 7.28 2.34 -11.67
C GLY A 188 7.41 2.12 -13.19
N ILE A 189 8.33 1.26 -13.67
CA ILE A 189 8.36 0.91 -15.11
C ILE A 189 7.38 -0.23 -15.39
N PRO A 190 6.30 -0.02 -16.18
CA PRO A 190 5.28 -1.03 -16.45
C PRO A 190 5.82 -2.16 -17.35
N ILE A 191 5.55 -3.41 -16.98
CA ILE A 191 5.98 -4.58 -17.75
C ILE A 191 4.92 -4.95 -18.80
N VAL A 192 5.35 -5.03 -20.06
CA VAL A 192 4.45 -5.28 -21.21
C VAL A 192 4.60 -6.69 -21.78
N PRO A 193 3.52 -7.31 -22.31
CA PRO A 193 3.58 -8.68 -22.85
C PRO A 193 4.40 -8.76 -24.14
N LYS A 194 5.53 -9.46 -24.11
CA LYS A 194 6.43 -9.61 -25.26
C LYS A 194 5.71 -10.10 -26.51
N TYR A 195 4.90 -11.14 -26.38
CA TYR A 195 4.22 -11.79 -27.52
C TYR A 195 3.29 -10.84 -28.30
N LEU A 196 2.79 -9.79 -27.65
CA LEU A 196 1.92 -8.79 -28.26
C LEU A 196 2.77 -7.65 -28.82
N TRP A 197 3.67 -7.11 -27.99
CA TRP A 197 4.41 -5.88 -28.28
C TRP A 197 5.52 -6.08 -29.31
N GLU A 198 6.06 -7.29 -29.47
CA GLU A 198 7.04 -7.59 -30.53
C GLU A 198 6.43 -7.45 -31.94
N SER A 199 5.09 -7.50 -32.06
CA SER A 199 4.39 -7.32 -33.33
C SER A 199 4.22 -5.85 -33.74
N TYR A 200 4.42 -4.90 -32.82
CA TYR A 200 4.20 -3.49 -33.07
C TYR A 200 5.37 -2.84 -33.80
N SER A 201 5.12 -2.43 -35.05
CA SER A 201 6.09 -1.66 -35.84
C SER A 201 6.39 -0.25 -35.29
N LYS A 202 5.54 0.26 -34.39
CA LYS A 202 5.66 1.57 -33.72
C LYS A 202 5.24 1.45 -32.25
N PRO A 203 6.10 0.91 -31.37
CA PRO A 203 5.73 0.59 -29.99
C PRO A 203 5.38 1.83 -29.15
N LEU A 204 5.91 3.02 -29.49
CA LEU A 204 5.58 4.29 -28.82
C LEU A 204 4.41 5.06 -29.48
N GLY A 205 3.68 4.45 -30.41
CA GLY A 205 2.53 5.09 -31.04
C GLY A 205 1.32 5.17 -30.11
N SER A 206 0.39 6.09 -30.39
CA SER A 206 -0.88 6.17 -29.66
C SER A 206 -1.62 4.83 -29.66
N MET A 207 -2.14 4.43 -28.50
CA MET A 207 -2.92 3.22 -28.29
C MET A 207 -4.35 3.57 -27.88
N SER A 208 -5.27 2.63 -28.10
CA SER A 208 -6.64 2.71 -27.59
C SER A 208 -6.76 1.85 -26.33
N PRO A 209 -7.46 2.31 -25.29
CA PRO A 209 -7.52 1.63 -24.00
C PRO A 209 -8.02 0.19 -24.08
N GLU A 210 -8.91 -0.12 -25.03
CA GLU A 210 -9.47 -1.47 -25.20
C GLU A 210 -8.45 -2.50 -25.69
N ASN A 211 -7.32 -2.05 -26.25
CA ASN A 211 -6.24 -2.92 -26.74
C ASN A 211 -5.16 -3.17 -25.69
N LEU A 212 -5.25 -2.53 -24.51
CA LEU A 212 -4.26 -2.68 -23.46
C LEU A 212 -4.42 -4.05 -22.78
N VAL A 213 -3.27 -4.69 -22.54
CA VAL A 213 -3.18 -6.01 -21.93
C VAL A 213 -2.09 -5.92 -20.87
N GLY A 214 -2.48 -6.01 -19.60
CA GLY A 214 -1.59 -5.82 -18.46
C GLY A 214 -1.76 -6.91 -17.41
N SER A 215 -1.03 -6.78 -16.31
CA SER A 215 -0.95 -7.75 -15.21
C SER A 215 -1.37 -7.18 -13.85
N GLY A 216 -1.75 -5.90 -13.81
CA GLY A 216 -2.10 -5.16 -12.60
C GLY A 216 -3.42 -5.60 -11.96
N PRO A 217 -3.82 -4.91 -10.87
CA PRO A 217 -5.03 -5.24 -10.12
C PRO A 217 -6.34 -4.83 -10.79
N PHE A 218 -6.30 -4.03 -11.86
CA PHE A 218 -7.47 -3.62 -12.61
C PHE A 218 -7.33 -3.87 -14.12
N ILE A 219 -8.45 -3.98 -14.81
CA ILE A 219 -8.55 -4.04 -16.27
C ILE A 219 -9.46 -2.91 -16.75
N PHE A 220 -9.10 -2.30 -17.87
CA PHE A 220 -9.95 -1.29 -18.49
C PHE A 220 -11.26 -1.91 -18.98
N ASP A 221 -12.40 -1.38 -18.54
CA ASP A 221 -13.72 -1.81 -18.98
C ASP A 221 -14.22 -0.93 -20.14
N SER A 222 -14.52 0.34 -19.84
CA SER A 222 -15.20 1.23 -20.78
C SER A 222 -14.96 2.70 -20.47
N TYR A 223 -15.32 3.59 -21.40
CA TYR A 223 -15.23 5.03 -21.19
C TYR A 223 -16.22 5.83 -22.01
N LEU A 224 -16.51 7.04 -21.53
CA LEU A 224 -17.09 8.12 -22.30
C LEU A 224 -16.10 9.28 -22.35
N LYS A 225 -15.50 9.50 -23.52
CA LYS A 225 -14.47 10.52 -23.73
C LYS A 225 -14.90 11.90 -23.19
N GLY A 226 -14.00 12.57 -22.46
CA GLY A 226 -14.26 13.85 -21.80
C GLY A 226 -15.32 13.82 -20.68
N SER A 227 -15.75 12.62 -20.26
CA SER A 227 -16.73 12.44 -19.18
C SER A 227 -16.26 11.47 -18.11
N TRP A 228 -15.98 10.20 -18.42
CA TRP A 228 -15.55 9.22 -17.43
C TRP A 228 -14.78 8.03 -18.04
N TYR A 229 -13.98 7.34 -17.21
CA TYR A 229 -13.32 6.05 -17.52
C TYR A 229 -13.61 5.05 -16.41
N LYS A 230 -13.80 3.78 -16.77
CA LYS A 230 -14.18 2.71 -15.85
C LYS A 230 -13.22 1.53 -15.95
N PHE A 231 -12.88 0.97 -14.79
CA PHE A 231 -11.95 -0.14 -14.62
C PHE A 231 -12.59 -1.20 -13.72
N ASP A 232 -12.49 -2.47 -14.11
CA ASP A 232 -12.94 -3.61 -13.31
C ASP A 232 -11.79 -4.17 -12.50
N THR A 233 -12.07 -4.68 -11.30
CA THR A 233 -11.08 -5.45 -10.53
C THR A 233 -10.68 -6.70 -11.31
N ALA A 234 -9.38 -6.87 -11.49
CA ALA A 234 -8.82 -7.95 -12.28
C ALA A 234 -8.76 -9.25 -11.45
N PRO A 235 -9.32 -10.38 -11.93
CA PRO A 235 -9.20 -11.64 -11.22
C PRO A 235 -7.78 -12.20 -11.32
N ASN A 236 -7.38 -12.99 -10.32
CA ASN A 236 -6.06 -13.62 -10.23
C ASN A 236 -4.89 -12.62 -10.25
N TYR A 237 -5.06 -11.46 -9.61
CA TYR A 237 -3.96 -10.53 -9.41
C TYR A 237 -2.87 -11.16 -8.54
N HIS A 238 -1.61 -11.11 -9.00
CA HIS A 238 -0.47 -11.73 -8.33
C HIS A 238 -0.30 -11.19 -6.92
N GLY A 239 -0.64 -9.91 -6.68
CA GLY A 239 -0.55 -9.30 -5.35
C GLY A 239 -1.33 -10.09 -4.28
N SER A 240 -2.49 -10.65 -4.63
CA SER A 240 -3.29 -11.46 -3.71
C SER A 240 -2.65 -12.83 -3.41
N ALA A 241 -1.91 -13.40 -4.36
CA ALA A 241 -1.21 -14.66 -4.19
C ALA A 241 0.11 -14.48 -3.42
N ASP A 242 0.87 -13.44 -3.76
CA ASP A 242 2.22 -13.20 -3.25
C ASP A 242 2.22 -12.51 -1.87
N TYR A 243 1.23 -11.65 -1.60
CA TYR A 243 1.16 -10.81 -0.39
C TYR A 243 -0.13 -11.01 0.44
N GLY A 244 -1.03 -11.90 0.01
CA GLY A 244 -2.26 -12.21 0.73
C GLY A 244 -3.22 -11.01 0.85
N ALA A 245 -3.82 -10.86 2.03
CA ALA A 245 -4.81 -9.81 2.28
C ALA A 245 -4.27 -8.38 2.08
N THR A 246 -2.96 -8.16 2.29
CA THR A 246 -2.30 -6.85 2.18
C THR A 246 -2.35 -6.24 0.78
N ARG A 247 -2.49 -7.06 -0.28
CA ARG A 247 -2.63 -6.59 -1.68
C ARG A 247 -3.79 -7.24 -2.40
N THR A 248 -4.88 -7.46 -1.67
CA THR A 248 -6.14 -7.94 -2.24
C THR A 248 -7.11 -6.78 -2.41
N VAL A 249 -7.68 -6.62 -3.61
CA VAL A 249 -8.68 -5.60 -3.91
C VAL A 249 -10.06 -6.11 -3.51
N SER A 250 -10.79 -5.32 -2.70
CA SER A 250 -12.10 -5.71 -2.15
C SER A 250 -13.31 -5.03 -2.82
N ILE A 251 -13.06 -4.17 -3.81
CA ILE A 251 -14.08 -3.44 -4.58
C ILE A 251 -14.32 -4.11 -5.94
N ALA A 252 -15.46 -3.82 -6.57
CA ALA A 252 -15.78 -4.34 -7.91
C ALA A 252 -14.97 -3.64 -9.02
N GLY A 253 -14.61 -2.37 -8.79
CA GLY A 253 -13.84 -1.57 -9.73
C GLY A 253 -13.84 -0.09 -9.39
N ILE A 254 -13.35 0.74 -10.31
CA ILE A 254 -13.20 2.19 -10.15
C ILE A 254 -13.78 2.91 -11.36
N GLN A 255 -14.45 4.04 -11.14
CA GLN A 255 -14.85 4.98 -12.18
C GLN A 255 -14.27 6.36 -11.90
N TYR A 256 -13.45 6.87 -12.82
CA TYR A 256 -12.96 8.25 -12.78
C TYR A 256 -13.88 9.17 -13.60
N THR A 257 -14.46 10.19 -12.99
CA THR A 257 -15.37 11.17 -13.61
C THR A 257 -14.69 12.54 -13.76
N ILE A 258 -14.63 13.08 -14.98
CA ILE A 258 -14.00 14.36 -15.34
C ILE A 258 -14.90 15.55 -15.04
N TYR A 259 -14.43 16.44 -14.16
CA TYR A 259 -15.06 17.72 -13.84
C TYR A 259 -14.28 18.90 -14.42
N THR A 260 -14.98 20.01 -14.66
CA THR A 260 -14.38 21.23 -15.24
C THR A 260 -14.03 22.30 -14.20
N SER A 261 -14.40 22.10 -12.94
CA SER A 261 -14.03 22.99 -11.83
C SER A 261 -14.18 22.32 -10.48
N THR A 262 -13.35 22.75 -9.53
CA THR A 262 -13.36 22.36 -8.11
C THR A 262 -14.70 22.61 -7.43
N VAL A 263 -15.42 23.67 -7.80
CA VAL A 263 -16.74 24.01 -7.24
C VAL A 263 -17.80 22.94 -7.58
N VAL A 264 -17.86 22.47 -8.83
CA VAL A 264 -18.83 21.43 -9.21
C VAL A 264 -18.43 20.09 -8.60
N LEU A 265 -17.13 19.80 -8.59
CA LEU A 265 -16.58 18.62 -7.95
C LEU A 265 -16.90 18.57 -6.44
N THR A 266 -16.82 19.72 -5.76
CA THR A 266 -17.19 19.84 -4.34
C THR A 266 -18.68 19.57 -4.10
N VAL A 267 -19.56 20.01 -4.99
CA VAL A 267 -20.98 19.65 -4.90
C VAL A 267 -21.16 18.14 -5.03
N ALA A 268 -20.47 17.50 -5.97
CA ALA A 268 -20.55 16.05 -6.17
C ALA A 268 -20.05 15.26 -4.95
N ALA A 269 -18.97 15.71 -4.30
CA ALA A 269 -18.51 15.16 -3.03
C ALA A 269 -19.55 15.35 -1.92
N ASN A 270 -20.06 16.58 -1.73
CA ASN A 270 -21.02 16.90 -0.68
C ASN A 270 -22.35 16.15 -0.83
N THR A 271 -22.73 15.74 -2.05
CA THR A 271 -23.94 14.93 -2.30
C THR A 271 -23.68 13.42 -2.31
N GLY A 272 -22.44 12.96 -2.10
CA GLY A 272 -22.08 11.54 -2.19
C GLY A 272 -22.16 10.96 -3.61
N THR A 273 -22.11 11.82 -4.65
CA THR A 273 -22.07 11.38 -6.05
C THR A 273 -20.70 10.81 -6.41
N GLU A 274 -19.65 11.42 -5.87
CA GLU A 274 -18.26 10.93 -5.94
C GLU A 274 -17.83 10.51 -4.53
N ASP A 275 -17.20 9.34 -4.40
CA ASP A 275 -16.74 8.83 -3.10
C ASP A 275 -15.42 9.47 -2.67
N PHE A 276 -14.60 9.86 -3.66
CA PHE A 276 -13.31 10.49 -3.47
C PHE A 276 -13.11 11.59 -4.52
N VAL A 277 -12.56 12.75 -4.13
CA VAL A 277 -12.34 13.88 -5.02
C VAL A 277 -10.96 14.51 -4.85
N VAL A 278 -10.40 15.01 -5.96
CA VAL A 278 -9.09 15.70 -6.03
C VAL A 278 -9.31 17.19 -6.27
N LEU A 279 -8.94 18.03 -5.29
CA LEU A 279 -9.17 19.49 -5.26
C LEU A 279 -7.87 20.30 -5.26
N THR A 280 -6.76 19.71 -5.70
CA THR A 280 -5.43 20.34 -5.72
C THR A 280 -5.46 21.75 -6.34
N GLY A 281 -4.79 22.70 -5.68
CA GLY A 281 -4.68 24.10 -6.12
C GLY A 281 -5.83 25.04 -5.71
N ASP A 282 -6.93 24.55 -5.09
CA ASP A 282 -8.04 25.39 -4.62
C ASP A 282 -8.29 25.27 -3.11
N ILE A 283 -7.35 25.82 -2.36
CA ILE A 283 -7.34 25.83 -0.89
C ILE A 283 -8.61 26.44 -0.31
N ARG A 284 -9.13 27.48 -0.96
CA ARG A 284 -10.32 28.16 -0.46
C ARG A 284 -11.55 27.26 -0.56
N THR A 285 -11.78 26.65 -1.72
CA THR A 285 -12.90 25.71 -1.90
C THR A 285 -12.76 24.51 -0.95
N PHE A 286 -11.55 23.98 -0.78
CA PHE A 286 -11.28 22.90 0.16
C PHE A 286 -11.63 23.27 1.62
N VAL A 287 -11.20 24.45 2.10
CA VAL A 287 -11.45 24.87 3.49
C VAL A 287 -12.90 25.31 3.70
N GLU A 288 -13.45 26.16 2.84
CA GLU A 288 -14.72 26.85 3.05
C GLU A 288 -15.95 26.07 2.55
N ASN A 289 -15.82 25.25 1.49
CA ASN A 289 -16.98 24.68 0.78
C ASN A 289 -17.11 23.16 0.88
N LEU A 290 -16.00 22.42 0.90
CA LEU A 290 -16.05 20.97 1.06
C LEU A 290 -16.67 20.61 2.42
N GLY A 291 -17.65 19.71 2.43
CA GLY A 291 -18.42 19.32 3.63
C GLY A 291 -19.46 20.35 4.11
N ASP A 292 -19.47 21.58 3.59
CA ASP A 292 -20.48 22.58 3.98
C ASP A 292 -21.85 22.22 3.41
N GLY A 293 -22.82 21.97 4.31
CA GLY A 293 -24.17 21.54 3.95
C GLY A 293 -24.24 20.20 3.22
N ALA A 294 -23.26 19.30 3.44
CA ALA A 294 -23.22 18.00 2.80
C ALA A 294 -24.35 17.07 3.25
N SER A 295 -24.79 16.21 2.32
CA SER A 295 -25.78 15.14 2.56
C SER A 295 -25.14 13.84 3.04
N VAL A 296 -23.80 13.75 3.01
CA VAL A 296 -22.99 12.62 3.48
C VAL A 296 -21.87 13.14 4.37
N ASN A 297 -21.26 12.26 5.17
CA ASN A 297 -20.04 12.62 5.89
C ASN A 297 -18.91 12.86 4.89
N VAL A 298 -18.27 14.02 4.96
CA VAL A 298 -17.15 14.38 4.08
C VAL A 298 -15.91 14.63 4.94
N TYR A 299 -14.92 13.77 4.74
CA TYR A 299 -13.60 13.89 5.33
C TYR A 299 -12.68 14.69 4.41
N LYS A 300 -11.79 15.49 5.01
CA LYS A 300 -10.83 16.33 4.31
C LYS A 300 -9.43 15.83 4.63
N ALA A 301 -8.61 15.59 3.60
CA ALA A 301 -7.20 15.28 3.76
C ALA A 301 -6.36 16.27 2.98
N ALA A 302 -5.47 16.96 3.69
CA ALA A 302 -4.41 17.76 3.10
C ALA A 302 -3.11 16.98 3.29
N VAL A 303 -2.46 16.63 2.19
CA VAL A 303 -1.41 15.60 2.14
C VAL A 303 -0.14 16.20 1.55
N GLN A 304 0.99 15.93 2.20
CA GLN A 304 2.28 16.34 1.68
C GLN A 304 2.62 15.53 0.43
N GLU A 305 2.66 16.17 -0.74
CA GLU A 305 3.00 15.52 -2.01
C GLU A 305 4.51 15.61 -2.29
N PRO A 306 5.07 14.70 -3.11
CA PRO A 306 6.39 14.87 -3.71
C PRO A 306 6.50 16.18 -4.47
N GLY A 307 7.57 16.92 -4.24
CA GLY A 307 7.83 18.20 -4.90
C GLY A 307 8.01 19.39 -3.96
N ILE A 308 8.46 20.48 -4.57
CA ILE A 308 8.68 21.75 -3.89
C ILE A 308 8.03 22.88 -4.70
N CYS A 309 7.55 23.90 -3.99
CA CYS A 309 7.53 25.21 -4.59
C CYS A 309 8.98 25.70 -4.66
N ASP A 310 9.49 25.92 -5.86
CA ASP A 310 10.83 26.40 -6.12
C ASP A 310 10.86 27.93 -6.18
N ILE A 311 11.85 28.49 -5.48
CA ILE A 311 12.28 29.86 -5.64
C ILE A 311 13.72 29.83 -6.10
N ALA A 312 13.90 30.13 -7.38
CA ALA A 312 15.23 30.17 -7.96
C ALA A 312 15.67 31.57 -8.37
N ILE A 313 16.96 31.84 -8.19
CA ILE A 313 17.65 33.07 -8.57
C ILE A 313 18.68 32.74 -9.63
N ASN A 314 18.56 33.38 -10.80
CA ASN A 314 19.54 33.26 -11.86
C ASN A 314 20.80 34.06 -11.52
N ALA A 315 21.93 33.37 -11.35
CA ALA A 315 23.21 34.00 -11.04
C ALA A 315 24.29 33.68 -12.10
N ILE A 316 23.91 33.20 -13.30
CA ILE A 316 24.85 32.52 -14.21
C ILE A 316 25.98 33.48 -14.58
N PRO A 317 27.26 33.15 -14.32
CA PRO A 317 28.35 34.10 -14.59
C PRO A 317 28.43 34.40 -16.08
N GLU A 318 28.78 35.64 -16.43
CA GLU A 318 28.88 36.07 -17.84
C GLU A 318 29.81 35.16 -18.67
N SER A 319 30.83 34.55 -18.06
CA SER A 319 31.73 33.60 -18.72
C SER A 319 31.07 32.29 -19.17
N PHE A 320 29.91 31.94 -18.61
CA PHE A 320 29.08 30.79 -18.99
C PHE A 320 27.89 31.17 -19.86
N GLN A 321 27.64 32.48 -20.03
CA GLN A 321 26.60 32.95 -20.93
C GLN A 321 27.02 32.67 -22.37
N THR A 322 26.33 31.73 -22.99
CA THR A 322 26.42 31.47 -24.42
C THR A 322 25.56 32.49 -25.16
N SER A 323 25.77 32.68 -26.48
CA SER A 323 24.92 33.56 -27.30
C SER A 323 23.45 33.13 -27.37
N THR A 324 23.13 31.97 -26.79
CA THR A 324 21.81 31.34 -26.75
C THR A 324 21.13 31.42 -25.39
N TYR A 325 21.86 31.79 -24.32
CA TYR A 325 21.26 32.12 -23.03
C TYR A 325 20.67 33.54 -23.03
N GLY A 326 19.67 33.72 -22.18
CA GLY A 326 19.04 35.00 -21.88
C GLY A 326 19.94 35.88 -21.02
N VAL A 327 19.34 36.97 -20.54
CA VAL A 327 20.02 37.92 -19.65
C VAL A 327 19.42 37.82 -18.27
N HIS A 328 20.22 38.08 -17.25
CA HIS A 328 19.78 38.24 -15.87
C HIS A 328 20.31 39.54 -15.26
N HIS A 329 19.76 39.93 -14.12
CA HIS A 329 20.19 41.12 -13.42
C HIS A 329 21.62 40.96 -12.86
N PRO A 330 22.59 41.83 -13.22
CA PRO A 330 24.00 41.63 -12.90
C PRO A 330 24.31 41.61 -11.40
N ALA A 331 23.45 42.20 -10.58
CA ALA A 331 23.58 42.18 -9.12
C ALA A 331 23.48 40.76 -8.51
N LEU A 332 22.80 39.82 -9.18
CA LEU A 332 22.58 38.47 -8.66
C LEU A 332 23.85 37.60 -8.67
N ASN A 333 24.88 38.02 -9.39
CA ASN A 333 26.21 37.42 -9.33
C ASN A 333 26.88 37.63 -7.96
N ASP A 334 26.49 38.66 -7.20
CA ASP A 334 26.98 38.91 -5.85
C ASP A 334 26.24 37.98 -4.85
N PRO A 335 26.92 37.00 -4.22
CA PRO A 335 26.29 36.10 -3.26
C PRO A 335 25.71 36.82 -2.04
N ASN A 336 26.19 38.04 -1.72
CA ASN A 336 25.62 38.84 -0.63
C ASN A 336 24.24 39.39 -0.99
N VAL A 337 23.99 39.66 -2.27
CA VAL A 337 22.68 40.08 -2.76
C VAL A 337 21.70 38.91 -2.69
N ARG A 338 22.10 37.73 -3.13
CA ARG A 338 21.26 36.52 -3.05
C ARG A 338 20.87 36.17 -1.62
N LYS A 339 21.86 36.19 -0.70
CA LYS A 339 21.61 36.02 0.73
C LYS A 339 20.60 37.05 1.27
N ALA A 340 20.78 38.33 0.94
CA ALA A 340 19.87 39.38 1.37
C ALA A 340 18.45 39.21 0.79
N ILE A 341 18.32 38.78 -0.47
CA ILE A 341 17.05 38.42 -1.09
C ILE A 341 16.35 37.32 -0.27
N MET A 342 17.06 36.24 0.06
CA MET A 342 16.48 35.13 0.83
C MET A 342 16.03 35.54 2.25
N MET A 343 16.75 36.47 2.89
CA MET A 343 16.33 37.06 4.17
C MET A 343 15.04 37.90 4.09
N THR A 344 14.54 38.20 2.88
CA THR A 344 13.28 38.93 2.68
C THR A 344 12.08 38.05 2.37
N LEU A 345 12.29 36.73 2.20
CA LEU A 345 11.21 35.79 1.93
C LEU A 345 10.49 35.41 3.24
N LYS A 346 9.19 35.69 3.33
CA LYS A 346 8.41 35.46 4.55
C LYS A 346 7.68 34.11 4.50
N LYS A 347 8.42 33.02 4.69
CA LYS A 347 7.89 31.64 4.59
C LYS A 347 6.66 31.39 5.48
N ASP A 348 6.68 31.84 6.73
CA ASP A 348 5.53 31.71 7.65
C ASP A 348 4.23 32.34 7.13
N TYR A 349 4.32 33.45 6.39
CA TYR A 349 3.13 34.07 5.81
C TYR A 349 2.60 33.22 4.65
N ILE A 350 3.49 32.66 3.84
CA ILE A 350 3.11 31.80 2.72
C ILE A 350 2.37 30.57 3.26
N THR A 351 2.97 29.83 4.20
CA THR A 351 2.36 28.61 4.75
C THR A 351 1.12 28.89 5.59
N ASN A 352 1.17 29.85 6.53
CA ASN A 352 0.04 30.05 7.47
C ASN A 352 -1.09 30.93 6.92
N THR A 353 -0.80 31.85 5.99
CA THR A 353 -1.80 32.80 5.48
C THR A 353 -2.23 32.49 4.05
N VAL A 354 -1.30 32.21 3.15
CA VAL A 354 -1.66 31.89 1.75
C VAL A 354 -2.17 30.46 1.65
N LEU A 355 -1.52 29.52 2.34
CA LEU A 355 -1.85 28.09 2.30
C LEU A 355 -2.71 27.61 3.48
N ASN A 356 -3.27 28.55 4.26
CA ASN A 356 -4.15 28.29 5.41
C ASN A 356 -3.59 27.32 6.47
N GLY A 357 -2.26 27.26 6.61
CA GLY A 357 -1.57 26.38 7.56
C GLY A 357 -1.52 24.91 7.16
N LEU A 358 -1.88 24.58 5.91
CA LEU A 358 -1.95 23.20 5.42
C LEU A 358 -0.61 22.66 4.90
N ALA A 359 0.31 23.55 4.48
CA ALA A 359 1.60 23.15 3.92
C ALA A 359 2.75 23.35 4.92
N THR A 360 3.75 22.49 4.81
CA THR A 360 4.97 22.54 5.64
C THR A 360 5.96 23.56 5.08
N ILE A 361 6.67 24.26 5.97
CA ILE A 361 7.72 25.21 5.58
C ILE A 361 8.89 24.45 4.93
N GLY A 362 9.28 24.89 3.73
CA GLY A 362 10.41 24.33 2.99
C GLY A 362 11.74 24.70 3.65
N SER A 363 12.68 23.76 3.70
CA SER A 363 14.04 23.98 4.22
C SER A 363 15.13 23.48 3.27
N SER A 364 14.92 22.32 2.66
CA SER A 364 15.75 21.70 1.63
C SER A 364 15.01 21.60 0.29
N VAL A 365 15.76 21.54 -0.81
CA VAL A 365 15.28 21.18 -2.15
C VAL A 365 14.87 19.71 -2.28
N VAL A 366 15.14 18.89 -1.26
CA VAL A 366 14.58 17.53 -1.16
C VAL A 366 13.37 17.58 -0.24
N GLN A 367 12.26 16.97 -0.69
CA GLN A 367 11.01 16.88 0.06
C GLN A 367 11.16 16.09 1.37
N PRO A 368 10.22 16.22 2.33
CA PRO A 368 10.26 15.46 3.58
C PRO A 368 10.34 13.95 3.33
N GLY A 369 11.20 13.27 4.09
CA GLY A 369 11.46 11.83 3.94
C GLY A 369 12.88 11.47 4.36
N TYR A 370 13.26 10.20 4.19
CA TYR A 370 14.57 9.67 4.60
C TYR A 370 15.75 10.48 4.04
N TRP A 371 15.64 10.91 2.78
CA TRP A 371 16.73 11.61 2.08
C TRP A 371 16.83 13.11 2.39
N GLN A 372 15.87 13.69 3.10
CA GLN A 372 15.91 15.11 3.44
C GLN A 372 17.06 15.41 4.41
N ALA A 373 17.82 16.46 4.11
CA ALA A 373 18.84 16.99 5.00
C ALA A 373 18.23 17.93 6.06
N ASP A 374 18.72 17.83 7.30
CA ASP A 374 18.51 18.88 8.30
C ASP A 374 19.44 20.07 8.00
N ILE A 375 18.92 21.04 7.25
CA ILE A 375 19.69 22.21 6.81
C ILE A 375 20.08 23.09 8.00
N GLN A 376 21.38 23.33 8.12
CA GLN A 376 21.98 24.15 9.16
C GLN A 376 22.01 25.63 8.77
N ASN A 377 21.99 26.52 9.77
CA ASN A 377 22.10 27.98 9.62
C ASN A 377 21.00 28.63 8.74
N GLN A 378 19.77 28.13 8.84
CA GLN A 378 18.66 28.65 8.04
C GLN A 378 18.43 30.16 8.28
N LEU A 379 18.18 30.88 7.18
CA LEU A 379 17.92 32.32 7.19
C LEU A 379 16.50 32.61 7.67
N ALA A 380 16.39 33.40 8.73
CA ALA A 380 15.13 33.97 9.16
C ALA A 380 14.70 35.15 8.27
N TYR A 381 13.39 35.39 8.22
CA TYR A 381 12.83 36.62 7.64
C TYR A 381 13.27 37.85 8.46
N ASP A 382 14.21 38.63 7.93
CA ASP A 382 14.71 39.86 8.54
C ASP A 382 15.20 40.85 7.46
N PRO A 383 14.27 41.63 6.85
CA PRO A 383 14.64 42.61 5.84
C PRO A 383 15.50 43.77 6.39
N VAL A 384 15.48 44.01 7.71
CA VAL A 384 16.33 45.04 8.33
C VAL A 384 17.77 44.57 8.39
N ALA A 385 18.01 43.33 8.84
CA ALA A 385 19.33 42.73 8.80
C ALA A 385 19.82 42.53 7.38
N ALA A 386 18.94 42.19 6.42
CA ALA A 386 19.28 42.10 5.00
C ALA A 386 19.83 43.43 4.46
N LYS A 387 19.15 44.54 4.76
CA LYS A 387 19.62 45.90 4.39
C LYS A 387 20.98 46.20 5.00
N SER A 388 21.15 45.94 6.29
CA SER A 388 22.41 46.17 6.98
C SER A 388 23.55 45.30 6.42
N TRP A 389 23.24 44.06 6.02
CA TRP A 389 24.19 43.15 5.38
C TRP A 389 24.68 43.72 4.05
N LEU A 390 23.77 44.12 3.17
CA LEU A 390 24.10 44.75 1.89
C LEU A 390 24.98 45.99 2.09
N MET A 391 24.63 46.84 3.06
CA MET A 391 25.37 48.07 3.36
C MET A 391 26.82 47.84 3.78
N THR A 392 27.10 46.72 4.42
CA THR A 392 28.47 46.34 4.83
C THR A 392 29.26 45.61 3.75
N HIS A 393 28.59 45.16 2.68
CA HIS A 393 29.17 44.37 1.59
C HIS A 393 29.17 45.12 0.24
N GLY A 394 29.28 46.45 0.29
CA GLY A 394 29.55 47.25 -0.90
C GLY A 394 28.32 47.78 -1.64
N TRP A 395 27.17 47.88 -0.97
CA TRP A 395 25.95 48.54 -1.48
C TRP A 395 25.67 49.80 -0.65
N SER A 396 25.60 51.00 -1.22
CA SER A 396 25.39 52.25 -0.46
C SER A 396 23.94 52.52 -0.13
N ALA A 397 23.68 53.36 0.88
CA ALA A 397 22.34 53.86 1.17
C ALA A 397 21.86 54.77 0.02
N ASP A 398 21.14 54.19 -0.93
CA ASP A 398 20.12 54.85 -1.76
C ASP A 398 20.53 56.27 -2.16
N ALA A 399 21.51 56.34 -3.05
CA ALA A 399 22.22 57.56 -3.42
C ALA A 399 21.32 58.58 -4.11
N ASP A 400 20.22 58.13 -4.72
CA ASP A 400 19.22 59.00 -5.36
C ASP A 400 17.89 59.14 -4.59
N SER A 401 17.75 58.46 -3.45
CA SER A 401 16.61 58.53 -2.52
C SER A 401 15.31 57.95 -3.08
N ASP A 402 15.38 56.96 -3.96
CA ASP A 402 14.24 56.26 -4.55
C ASP A 402 13.77 55.03 -3.74
N GLY A 403 14.58 54.62 -2.77
CA GLY A 403 14.34 53.53 -1.83
C GLY A 403 15.16 52.27 -2.06
N TYR A 404 15.95 52.18 -3.15
CA TYR A 404 16.75 51.01 -3.51
C TYR A 404 18.25 51.24 -3.28
N LEU A 405 19.02 50.18 -3.03
CA LEU A 405 20.47 50.30 -2.79
C LEU A 405 21.26 50.19 -4.09
N GLU A 406 22.38 50.90 -4.20
CA GLU A 406 23.25 50.86 -5.37
C GLU A 406 24.66 50.35 -5.05
N ALA A 407 25.27 49.67 -6.01
CA ALA A 407 26.61 49.12 -5.89
C ALA A 407 27.65 50.25 -5.76
N THR A 408 28.53 50.13 -4.78
CA THR A 408 29.67 51.05 -4.61
C THR A 408 30.83 50.66 -5.53
N ALA A 409 31.74 51.61 -5.80
CA ALA A 409 32.94 51.36 -6.62
C ALA A 409 33.93 50.32 -6.05
N GLY A 410 33.67 49.78 -4.85
CA GLY A 410 34.46 48.76 -4.19
C GLY A 410 33.75 47.41 -4.02
N ASN A 411 32.66 47.15 -4.76
CA ASN A 411 31.99 45.83 -4.72
C ASN A 411 32.99 44.72 -5.11
N ALA A 412 33.07 43.68 -4.28
CA ALA A 412 34.08 42.62 -4.40
C ALA A 412 33.82 41.63 -5.55
N TYR A 413 32.62 41.65 -6.14
CA TYR A 413 32.16 40.69 -7.14
C TYR A 413 32.00 41.30 -8.54
N GLY A 414 32.61 42.48 -8.77
CA GLY A 414 32.72 43.08 -10.10
C GLY A 414 31.44 43.71 -10.64
N VAL A 415 30.41 43.90 -9.79
CA VAL A 415 29.19 44.63 -10.16
C VAL A 415 29.55 46.11 -10.43
N PRO A 416 29.13 46.70 -11.57
CA PRO A 416 29.44 48.09 -11.89
C PRO A 416 28.95 49.07 -10.81
N ALA A 417 29.78 50.07 -10.49
CA ALA A 417 29.38 51.12 -9.55
C ALA A 417 28.14 51.87 -10.05
N GLY A 418 27.15 52.04 -9.17
CA GLY A 418 25.86 52.65 -9.50
C GLY A 418 24.83 51.68 -10.08
N THR A 419 25.12 50.38 -10.21
CA THR A 419 24.07 49.38 -10.44
C THR A 419 23.10 49.39 -9.26
N GLU A 420 21.83 49.66 -9.52
CA GLU A 420 20.76 49.72 -8.53
C GLU A 420 20.15 48.33 -8.30
N LEU A 421 19.74 48.03 -7.07
CA LEU A 421 18.94 46.85 -6.73
C LEU A 421 17.46 47.12 -7.05
N SER A 422 17.13 47.45 -8.29
CA SER A 422 15.75 47.62 -8.76
C SER A 422 15.56 46.95 -10.12
N GLY A 423 14.31 46.79 -10.54
CA GLY A 423 13.99 46.18 -11.85
C GLY A 423 14.26 44.67 -11.93
N ILE A 424 14.54 44.01 -10.79
CA ILE A 424 14.78 42.57 -10.73
C ILE A 424 13.44 41.84 -10.99
N ARG A 425 13.35 41.08 -12.09
CA ARG A 425 12.15 40.33 -12.47
C ARG A 425 11.87 39.20 -11.46
N CYS A 426 10.64 39.11 -10.98
CA CYS A 426 10.18 38.03 -10.13
C CYS A 426 8.94 37.40 -10.78
N GLN A 427 9.13 36.29 -11.48
CA GLN A 427 8.14 35.74 -12.41
C GLN A 427 7.47 34.49 -11.82
N ALA A 428 6.20 34.27 -12.13
CA ALA A 428 5.46 33.06 -11.77
C ALA A 428 4.58 32.60 -12.95
N PRO A 429 4.30 31.29 -13.08
CA PRO A 429 3.40 30.80 -14.11
C PRO A 429 1.94 31.03 -13.70
N ASP A 430 1.04 30.93 -14.68
CA ASP A 430 -0.42 31.07 -14.51
C ASP A 430 -1.14 29.76 -14.14
N THR A 431 -0.38 28.72 -13.76
CA THR A 431 -0.90 27.40 -13.40
C THR A 431 -1.45 27.31 -11.98
N ASP A 432 -0.89 28.07 -11.03
CA ASP A 432 -1.40 28.16 -9.66
C ASP A 432 -1.49 29.63 -9.19
N PRO A 433 -2.66 30.09 -8.72
CA PRO A 433 -2.83 31.46 -8.20
C PRO A 433 -1.96 31.78 -6.98
N THR A 434 -1.48 30.77 -6.25
CA THR A 434 -0.56 30.87 -5.11
C THR A 434 0.77 31.49 -5.54
N TYR A 435 1.34 31.07 -6.68
CA TYR A 435 2.64 31.59 -7.16
C TYR A 435 2.58 33.09 -7.43
N GLY A 436 1.51 33.55 -8.09
CA GLY A 436 1.24 34.97 -8.32
C GLY A 436 1.07 35.76 -7.02
N THR A 437 0.43 35.17 -6.01
CA THR A 437 0.26 35.77 -4.68
C THR A 437 1.61 35.94 -3.97
N ILE A 438 2.48 34.94 -4.05
CA ILE A 438 3.83 34.96 -3.46
C ILE A 438 4.68 36.05 -4.12
N THR A 439 4.79 36.07 -5.45
CA THR A 439 5.61 37.07 -6.17
C THR A 439 5.17 38.50 -5.86
N GLN A 440 3.86 38.76 -5.81
CA GLN A 440 3.30 40.08 -5.49
C GLN A 440 3.57 40.48 -4.02
N ALA A 441 3.39 39.58 -3.07
CA ALA A 441 3.65 39.86 -1.66
C ALA A 441 5.15 40.10 -1.41
N TRP A 442 6.02 39.31 -2.05
CA TRP A 442 7.46 39.38 -1.86
C TRP A 442 8.07 40.70 -2.32
N GLN A 443 7.51 41.33 -3.37
CA GLN A 443 7.89 42.68 -3.78
C GLN A 443 7.87 43.69 -2.62
N GLY A 444 6.83 43.65 -1.78
CA GLY A 444 6.71 44.53 -0.62
C GLY A 444 7.73 44.21 0.48
N TRP A 445 8.03 42.93 0.70
CA TRP A 445 9.00 42.49 1.70
C TRP A 445 10.43 42.84 1.30
N ALA A 446 10.81 42.58 0.04
CA ALA A 446 12.13 42.89 -0.52
C ALA A 446 12.41 44.40 -0.51
N ARG A 447 11.39 45.22 -0.79
CA ARG A 447 11.51 46.69 -0.75
C ARG A 447 11.98 47.21 0.61
N SER A 448 11.61 46.54 1.71
CA SER A 448 12.03 46.93 3.05
C SER A 448 13.55 46.76 3.27
N ALA A 449 14.19 45.87 2.50
CA ALA A 449 15.64 45.70 2.47
C ALA A 449 16.36 46.64 1.48
N GLY A 450 15.61 47.45 0.73
CA GLY A 450 16.15 48.28 -0.36
C GLY A 450 16.35 47.52 -1.67
N ILE A 451 15.54 46.48 -1.92
CA ILE A 451 15.57 45.65 -3.13
C ILE A 451 14.23 45.78 -3.87
N GLY A 452 14.27 46.13 -5.15
CA GLY A 452 13.11 46.40 -5.98
C GLY A 452 12.79 45.27 -6.96
N PHE A 453 11.82 44.44 -6.61
CA PHE A 453 11.30 43.40 -7.51
C PHE A 453 10.23 43.93 -8.46
N VAL A 454 10.13 43.32 -9.63
CA VAL A 454 9.06 43.50 -10.61
C VAL A 454 8.33 42.15 -10.75
N ALA A 455 7.23 42.01 -10.00
CA ALA A 455 6.40 40.82 -10.06
C ALA A 455 5.66 40.72 -11.41
N SER A 456 5.72 39.56 -12.07
CA SER A 456 4.88 39.27 -13.24
C SER A 456 4.36 37.84 -13.21
N ILE A 457 3.17 37.66 -13.78
CA ILE A 457 2.60 36.34 -14.05
C ILE A 457 2.66 36.15 -15.56
N GLU A 458 3.30 35.07 -15.99
CA GLU A 458 3.43 34.70 -17.39
C GLU A 458 2.73 33.37 -17.64
N SER A 459 2.43 33.04 -18.90
CA SER A 459 1.94 31.69 -19.17
C SER A 459 3.03 30.66 -18.92
N GLU A 460 2.68 29.49 -18.38
CA GLU A 460 3.69 28.43 -18.10
C GLU A 460 4.49 28.06 -19.35
N VAL A 461 3.82 27.93 -20.50
CA VAL A 461 4.49 27.69 -21.80
C VAL A 461 5.54 28.78 -22.10
N THR A 462 5.30 30.03 -21.72
CA THR A 462 6.28 31.11 -21.88
C THR A 462 7.45 30.89 -20.93
N MET A 463 7.18 30.60 -19.65
CA MET A 463 8.22 30.32 -18.67
C MET A 463 9.12 29.15 -19.06
N ILE A 464 8.55 28.02 -19.51
CA ILE A 464 9.30 26.86 -20.02
C ILE A 464 10.24 27.29 -21.15
N ASN A 465 9.72 27.99 -22.17
CA ASN A 465 10.48 28.33 -23.38
C ASN A 465 11.47 29.50 -23.24
N THR A 466 11.40 30.25 -22.14
CA THR A 466 12.21 31.46 -21.92
C THR A 466 12.98 31.39 -20.62
N ALA A 467 12.28 31.42 -19.48
CA ALA A 467 12.89 31.39 -18.17
C ALA A 467 13.74 30.13 -17.99
N TRP A 468 13.17 28.92 -18.13
CA TRP A 468 13.92 27.68 -17.94
C TRP A 468 14.85 27.39 -19.12
N TYR A 469 14.29 27.15 -20.31
CA TYR A 469 15.05 26.66 -21.47
C TYR A 469 16.21 27.59 -21.90
N LYS A 470 16.07 28.90 -21.68
CA LYS A 470 17.10 29.90 -22.05
C LYS A 470 17.74 30.59 -20.85
N ALA A 471 17.38 30.25 -19.62
CA ALA A 471 17.82 31.01 -18.45
C ALA A 471 17.56 32.54 -18.59
N ASP A 472 16.42 32.95 -19.17
CA ASP A 472 16.05 34.37 -19.36
C ASP A 472 15.09 34.86 -18.26
N TYR A 473 15.60 34.94 -17.04
CA TYR A 473 14.85 35.38 -15.85
C TYR A 473 15.83 35.90 -14.79
N ASP A 474 15.32 36.58 -13.76
CA ASP A 474 16.12 37.00 -12.61
C ASP A 474 15.78 36.16 -11.38
N ILE A 475 14.50 36.11 -11.01
CA ILE A 475 13.92 35.27 -9.95
C ILE A 475 12.62 34.65 -10.46
N TRP A 476 12.33 33.42 -10.08
CA TRP A 476 10.99 32.85 -10.25
C TRP A 476 10.40 32.30 -8.96
N VAL A 477 9.09 32.10 -8.98
CA VAL A 477 8.32 31.28 -8.05
C VAL A 477 7.56 30.27 -8.90
N TRP A 478 7.95 29.01 -8.83
CA TRP A 478 7.38 27.92 -9.61
C TRP A 478 7.35 26.66 -8.76
N HIS A 479 7.08 25.50 -9.35
CA HIS A 479 7.08 24.23 -8.67
C HIS A 479 7.78 23.21 -9.54
N TRP A 480 8.42 22.25 -8.89
CA TRP A 480 9.04 21.10 -9.53
C TRP A 480 8.80 19.89 -8.66
N MET A 481 8.62 18.75 -9.32
CA MET A 481 8.43 17.47 -8.68
C MET A 481 9.50 16.48 -9.17
N TRP A 482 9.89 15.58 -8.29
CA TRP A 482 10.82 14.49 -8.54
C TRP A 482 10.48 13.31 -7.66
N GLY A 483 10.99 12.13 -8.04
CA GLY A 483 10.88 10.94 -7.20
C GLY A 483 11.57 11.12 -5.84
N PRO A 484 11.28 10.24 -4.87
CA PRO A 484 11.83 10.33 -3.52
C PRO A 484 13.34 10.12 -3.45
N GLU A 485 13.93 9.42 -4.43
CA GLU A 485 15.39 9.31 -4.58
C GLU A 485 15.97 10.62 -5.14
N PRO A 486 16.73 11.40 -4.34
CA PRO A 486 17.18 12.72 -4.74
C PRO A 486 18.28 12.76 -5.81
N LEU A 487 19.13 11.74 -6.02
CA LEU A 487 20.24 11.86 -6.98
C LEU A 487 19.72 11.84 -8.41
N GLY A 488 18.93 10.82 -8.79
CA GLY A 488 18.36 10.70 -10.13
C GLY A 488 17.33 11.79 -10.48
N GLY A 489 16.77 12.46 -9.47
CA GLY A 489 15.83 13.57 -9.60
C GLY A 489 16.46 14.90 -9.20
N ALA A 490 16.09 15.41 -8.01
CA ALA A 490 16.40 16.75 -7.53
C ALA A 490 17.86 17.18 -7.72
N LEU A 491 18.81 16.42 -7.17
CA LEU A 491 20.22 16.84 -7.03
C LEU A 491 21.01 16.80 -8.33
N SER A 492 20.53 16.09 -9.35
CA SER A 492 21.14 16.07 -10.69
C SER A 492 21.10 17.46 -11.36
N VAL A 493 20.11 18.29 -11.00
CA VAL A 493 19.91 19.64 -11.54
C VAL A 493 21.14 20.52 -11.35
N TRP A 494 21.98 20.31 -10.33
CA TRP A 494 23.15 21.16 -10.05
C TRP A 494 24.50 20.70 -10.60
N LEU A 495 24.50 19.65 -11.42
CA LEU A 495 25.70 19.19 -12.10
C LEU A 495 26.22 20.24 -13.10
N THR A 496 27.55 20.36 -13.21
CA THR A 496 28.15 21.32 -14.16
C THR A 496 27.84 21.00 -15.63
N SER A 497 27.48 19.74 -15.94
CA SER A 497 27.02 19.31 -17.27
C SER A 497 25.71 19.96 -17.69
N GLU A 498 24.88 20.36 -16.73
CA GLU A 498 23.57 20.94 -16.98
C GLU A 498 23.62 22.42 -17.36
N LEU A 499 24.80 23.05 -17.34
CA LEU A 499 25.02 24.39 -17.88
C LEU A 499 25.08 24.43 -19.41
N VAL A 500 23.99 23.99 -20.02
CA VAL A 500 23.76 24.06 -21.44
C VAL A 500 22.35 24.60 -21.71
N VAL A 501 22.10 25.09 -22.92
CA VAL A 501 20.76 25.55 -23.30
C VAL A 501 19.80 24.37 -23.30
N GLY A 502 18.71 24.49 -22.55
CA GLY A 502 17.77 23.41 -22.30
C GLY A 502 18.28 22.31 -21.38
N GLY A 503 19.41 22.52 -20.68
CA GLY A 503 19.79 21.70 -19.54
C GLY A 503 18.98 22.06 -18.30
N ASP A 504 18.98 21.19 -17.30
CA ASP A 504 18.11 21.35 -16.13
C ASP A 504 18.59 22.50 -15.22
N ASN A 505 19.89 22.81 -15.23
CA ASN A 505 20.42 23.96 -14.49
C ASN A 505 20.34 25.27 -15.26
N CYS A 506 19.57 26.20 -14.72
CA CYS A 506 19.47 27.55 -15.25
C CYS A 506 19.72 28.66 -14.20
N GLN A 507 20.43 28.37 -13.09
CA GLN A 507 20.46 29.23 -11.89
C GLN A 507 21.86 29.60 -11.33
N MET A 508 22.89 28.81 -11.65
CA MET A 508 24.29 28.83 -11.10
C MET A 508 24.97 30.19 -10.92
N PRO A 509 26.11 30.37 -10.20
CA PRO A 509 26.97 29.39 -9.56
C PRO A 509 26.62 29.15 -8.08
N MET A 510 26.88 27.93 -7.62
CA MET A 510 26.54 27.49 -6.27
C MET A 510 27.53 27.96 -5.18
N GLY A 511 28.71 28.45 -5.53
CA GLY A 511 29.72 28.87 -4.55
C GLY A 511 31.11 28.25 -4.79
N PRO A 512 32.02 28.31 -3.79
CA PRO A 512 33.41 27.85 -3.92
C PRO A 512 33.58 26.33 -3.97
N TRP A 513 32.53 25.52 -3.79
CA TRP A 513 32.56 24.07 -4.08
C TRP A 513 32.28 23.78 -5.55
N TRP A 514 31.67 24.72 -6.26
CA TRP A 514 31.11 24.48 -7.59
C TRP A 514 32.02 25.00 -8.72
N TYR A 515 32.69 26.16 -8.58
CA TYR A 515 33.46 26.73 -9.70
C TYR A 515 34.80 27.40 -9.33
N ASP A 516 35.89 26.64 -9.49
CA ASP A 516 37.30 27.03 -9.61
C ASP A 516 38.10 25.73 -9.90
N LYS A 517 39.12 25.83 -10.77
CA LYS A 517 40.01 24.74 -11.21
C LYS A 517 40.81 24.09 -10.06
N THR A 518 40.72 24.62 -8.85
CA THR A 518 41.38 24.11 -7.62
C THR A 518 40.40 23.50 -6.60
N ASN A 519 39.09 23.54 -6.88
CA ASN A 519 38.04 23.19 -5.89
C ASN A 519 37.88 21.71 -5.60
N TYR A 520 38.47 20.81 -6.39
CA TYR A 520 38.50 19.37 -6.08
C TYR A 520 39.07 19.09 -4.68
N THR A 521 39.85 20.02 -4.10
CA THR A 521 40.39 19.93 -2.73
C THR A 521 39.33 19.97 -1.62
N LEU A 522 38.08 20.37 -1.92
CA LEU A 522 36.94 20.34 -0.99
C LEU A 522 36.19 18.99 -1.03
N ALA A 523 36.59 18.08 -1.92
CA ALA A 523 36.20 16.68 -1.86
C ALA A 523 37.04 15.93 -0.81
N PRO A 524 36.55 14.82 -0.22
CA PRO A 524 37.31 14.03 0.73
C PRO A 524 38.66 13.57 0.15
N SER A 525 39.76 14.07 0.70
CA SER A 525 41.12 13.83 0.18
C SER A 525 41.59 12.37 0.29
N GLU A 526 40.94 11.61 1.16
CA GLU A 526 41.23 10.22 1.52
C GLU A 526 40.99 9.22 0.38
N TRP A 527 40.23 9.61 -0.65
CA TRP A 527 39.67 8.68 -1.65
C TRP A 527 40.28 8.86 -3.04
N GLY A 528 41.25 9.76 -3.20
CA GLY A 528 42.05 9.88 -4.42
C GLY A 528 41.28 10.38 -5.66
N LEU A 529 40.11 11.01 -5.49
CA LEU A 529 39.37 11.65 -6.58
C LEU A 529 40.14 12.88 -7.09
N ILE A 530 40.53 12.86 -8.37
CA ILE A 530 41.31 13.92 -9.04
C ILE A 530 40.68 14.17 -10.41
N GLY A 531 40.29 15.41 -10.72
CA GLY A 531 39.69 15.71 -12.02
C GLY A 531 39.43 17.19 -12.29
N PRO A 532 39.02 17.55 -13.53
CA PRO A 532 38.64 18.90 -13.92
C PRO A 532 37.24 19.33 -13.42
N TYR A 533 36.52 18.45 -12.73
CA TYR A 533 35.13 18.63 -12.28
C TYR A 533 35.04 19.41 -10.96
N SER A 534 33.86 19.98 -10.70
CA SER A 534 33.55 20.66 -9.43
C SER A 534 33.57 19.69 -8.24
N ALA A 535 33.67 20.21 -7.01
CA ALA A 535 33.52 19.35 -5.81
C ALA A 535 32.08 18.83 -5.69
N TYR A 536 31.08 19.57 -6.16
CA TYR A 536 29.69 19.13 -6.21
C TYR A 536 29.54 17.88 -7.10
N ASP A 537 29.97 17.95 -8.36
CA ASP A 537 29.91 16.84 -9.31
C ASP A 537 30.63 15.60 -8.78
N GLN A 538 31.79 15.78 -8.14
CA GLN A 538 32.54 14.66 -7.55
C GLN A 538 31.82 14.01 -6.36
N ASN A 539 31.16 14.80 -5.49
CA ASN A 539 30.39 14.25 -4.37
C ASN A 539 29.08 13.61 -4.88
N TYR A 540 28.48 14.15 -5.94
CA TYR A 540 27.34 13.52 -6.61
C TYR A 540 27.73 12.15 -7.19
N THR A 541 28.83 12.05 -7.95
CA THR A 541 29.32 10.76 -8.46
C THR A 541 29.62 9.77 -7.33
N LEU A 542 30.23 10.23 -6.24
CA LEU A 542 30.45 9.40 -5.05
C LEU A 542 29.13 8.87 -4.48
N ALA A 543 28.12 9.73 -4.34
CA ALA A 543 26.81 9.33 -3.84
C ALA A 543 26.14 8.30 -4.78
N MET A 544 26.26 8.48 -6.10
CA MET A 544 25.77 7.51 -7.10
C MET A 544 26.44 6.15 -7.01
N GLU A 545 27.72 6.10 -6.59
CA GLU A 545 28.51 4.87 -6.45
C GLU A 545 28.41 4.20 -5.07
N THR A 546 27.81 4.87 -4.09
CA THR A 546 27.72 4.38 -2.70
C THR A 546 26.41 3.61 -2.49
N LEU A 547 26.48 2.27 -2.49
CA LEU A 547 25.29 1.41 -2.34
C LEU A 547 24.68 1.46 -0.93
N ASN A 548 25.48 1.65 0.13
CA ASN A 548 24.97 1.74 1.50
C ASN A 548 24.24 3.08 1.70
N ASN A 549 22.96 3.01 2.08
CA ASN A 549 22.13 4.21 2.21
C ASN A 549 22.58 5.16 3.32
N ALA A 550 23.14 4.67 4.43
CA ALA A 550 23.60 5.52 5.52
C ALA A 550 24.87 6.30 5.13
N ASP A 551 25.82 5.64 4.48
CA ASP A 551 27.04 6.28 3.95
C ASP A 551 26.71 7.27 2.83
N ARG A 552 25.78 6.89 1.93
CA ARG A 552 25.30 7.75 0.85
C ARG A 552 24.63 9.01 1.40
N LYS A 553 23.81 8.87 2.46
CA LYS A 553 23.08 9.98 3.07
C LYS A 553 24.02 11.10 3.55
N VAL A 554 25.18 10.77 4.11
CA VAL A 554 26.18 11.79 4.53
C VAL A 554 26.57 12.71 3.37
N THR A 555 26.76 12.13 2.17
CA THR A 555 27.13 12.89 0.97
C THR A 555 25.93 13.64 0.39
N VAL A 556 24.76 13.00 0.34
CA VAL A 556 23.50 13.60 -0.13
C VAL A 556 23.08 14.81 0.72
N ASP A 557 23.21 14.73 2.05
CA ASP A 557 22.89 15.83 2.96
C ASP A 557 23.83 17.04 2.73
N LYS A 558 25.11 16.76 2.46
CA LYS A 558 26.11 17.78 2.13
C LYS A 558 25.79 18.50 0.81
N LEU A 559 25.32 17.77 -0.21
CA LEU A 559 24.91 18.37 -1.49
C LEU A 559 23.73 19.35 -1.29
N GLN A 560 22.74 18.95 -0.50
CA GLN A 560 21.59 19.79 -0.14
C GLN A 560 22.02 21.05 0.63
N GLN A 561 22.91 20.92 1.62
CA GLN A 561 23.45 22.08 2.35
C GLN A 561 24.18 23.05 1.42
N TRP A 562 24.93 22.55 0.46
CA TRP A 562 25.62 23.38 -0.54
C TRP A 562 24.66 24.13 -1.47
N ILE A 563 23.54 23.53 -1.84
CA ILE A 563 22.50 24.23 -2.61
C ILE A 563 21.89 25.34 -1.75
N TYR A 564 21.56 25.06 -0.50
CA TYR A 564 21.05 26.07 0.43
C TYR A 564 22.02 27.25 0.62
N ASP A 565 23.29 26.96 0.90
CA ASP A 565 24.34 27.96 1.16
C ASP A 565 24.67 28.82 -0.08
N SER A 566 24.28 28.37 -1.28
CA SER A 566 24.43 29.15 -2.51
C SER A 566 23.48 30.36 -2.58
N HIS A 567 22.36 30.28 -1.85
CA HIS A 567 21.22 31.19 -1.87
C HIS A 567 20.61 31.38 -3.26
N THR A 568 20.84 30.48 -4.21
CA THR A 568 20.14 30.51 -5.50
C THR A 568 18.82 29.80 -5.45
N GLU A 569 18.66 28.82 -4.56
CA GLU A 569 17.42 28.06 -4.42
C GLU A 569 17.05 27.86 -2.96
N ASN A 570 15.80 28.13 -2.62
CA ASN A 570 15.29 27.99 -1.26
C ASN A 570 13.76 27.89 -1.23
N PRO A 571 13.20 26.67 -1.18
CA PRO A 571 11.75 26.49 -1.29
C PRO A 571 11.00 27.12 -0.11
N PRO A 572 9.92 27.88 -0.32
CA PRO A 572 9.10 28.42 0.75
C PRO A 572 8.25 27.34 1.45
N TYR A 573 7.80 26.32 0.71
CA TYR A 573 6.97 25.22 1.20
C TYR A 573 7.12 23.98 0.31
N TYR A 574 6.68 22.84 0.82
CA TYR A 574 6.59 21.57 0.09
C TYR A 574 5.18 21.35 -0.46
N ASP A 575 5.04 20.70 -1.62
CA ASP A 575 3.77 20.63 -2.37
C ASP A 575 2.64 19.93 -1.61
N LEU A 576 1.39 20.27 -1.93
CA LEU A 576 0.23 19.87 -1.14
C LEU A 576 -0.88 19.31 -2.02
N GLY A 577 -1.25 18.06 -1.77
CA GLY A 577 -2.45 17.42 -2.28
C GLY A 577 -3.66 17.77 -1.41
N LEU A 578 -4.81 18.04 -2.05
CA LEU A 578 -6.05 18.36 -1.36
C LEU A 578 -7.14 17.38 -1.78
N TYR A 579 -7.62 16.58 -0.84
CA TYR A 579 -8.54 15.47 -1.09
C TYR A 579 -9.78 15.53 -0.22
N GLY A 580 -10.91 15.13 -0.78
CA GLY A 580 -12.15 14.90 -0.04
C GLY A 580 -12.64 13.48 -0.25
N TYR A 581 -13.17 12.83 0.78
CA TYR A 581 -13.74 11.49 0.65
C TYR A 581 -14.90 11.26 1.62
N THR A 582 -15.74 10.26 1.35
CA THR A 582 -16.89 9.90 2.17
C THR A 582 -16.90 8.42 2.52
N ASP A 583 -17.52 8.08 3.65
CA ASP A 583 -17.77 6.71 4.09
C ASP A 583 -19.17 6.20 3.70
N ALA A 584 -19.93 6.93 2.88
CA ALA A 584 -21.32 6.60 2.57
C ALA A 584 -21.50 5.27 1.81
N ARG A 585 -20.52 4.85 1.01
CA ARG A 585 -20.57 3.60 0.21
C ARG A 585 -19.36 2.69 0.42
N PHE A 586 -18.23 3.26 0.81
CA PHE A 586 -16.97 2.57 1.00
C PHE A 586 -16.27 3.07 2.26
N ASP A 587 -15.73 2.17 3.06
CA ASP A 587 -14.95 2.47 4.25
C ASP A 587 -13.50 1.97 4.11
N ASN A 588 -12.72 2.11 5.19
CA ASN A 588 -11.32 1.69 5.25
C ASN A 588 -10.40 2.37 4.22
N TRP A 589 -10.56 3.68 4.00
CA TRP A 589 -9.68 4.48 3.13
C TRP A 589 -8.21 4.58 3.63
N GLY A 590 -7.94 4.20 4.88
CA GLY A 590 -6.64 4.37 5.54
C GLY A 590 -6.40 5.79 6.06
N ASP A 591 -5.21 6.05 6.61
CA ASP A 591 -4.80 7.41 7.00
C ASP A 591 -4.30 8.18 5.78
N VAL A 592 -5.27 8.65 4.97
CA VAL A 592 -5.02 9.46 3.75
C VAL A 592 -4.17 10.69 4.08
N SER A 593 -4.35 11.31 5.25
CA SER A 593 -3.58 12.49 5.66
C SER A 593 -2.14 12.19 6.06
N GLY A 594 -1.88 11.01 6.62
CA GLY A 594 -0.57 10.59 7.13
C GLY A 594 0.34 9.96 6.07
N HIS A 595 -0.24 9.44 4.98
CA HIS A 595 0.49 8.67 3.97
C HIS A 595 0.28 9.24 2.56
N SER A 596 1.34 9.77 1.94
CA SER A 596 1.27 10.43 0.64
C SER A 596 0.91 9.50 -0.52
N GLY A 597 1.18 8.20 -0.40
CA GLY A 597 0.79 7.17 -1.35
C GLY A 597 -0.65 6.63 -1.17
N LEU A 598 -1.38 7.05 -0.14
CA LEU A 598 -2.79 6.65 0.09
C LEU A 598 -3.77 7.66 -0.52
N ASN A 599 -3.65 7.95 -1.81
CA ASN A 599 -4.59 8.84 -2.50
C ASN A 599 -4.90 8.39 -3.94
N VAL A 600 -6.05 8.80 -4.45
CA VAL A 600 -6.57 8.36 -5.77
C VAL A 600 -5.91 9.05 -6.97
N ALA A 601 -5.07 10.05 -6.73
CA ALA A 601 -4.23 10.70 -7.76
C ALA A 601 -2.79 10.17 -7.77
N SER A 602 -2.45 9.24 -6.86
CA SER A 602 -1.16 8.57 -6.83
C SER A 602 -1.12 7.44 -7.86
N ASP A 603 0.04 7.25 -8.48
CA ASP A 603 0.37 6.07 -9.27
C ASP A 603 0.75 4.85 -8.39
N LEU A 604 0.74 5.01 -7.06
CA LEU A 604 0.79 3.91 -6.11
C LEU A 604 -0.60 3.31 -5.86
N LEU A 605 -0.64 1.99 -5.70
CA LEU A 605 -1.89 1.23 -5.64
C LEU A 605 -2.46 1.03 -4.23
N TRP A 606 -1.78 1.55 -3.20
CA TRP A 606 -2.04 1.19 -1.80
C TRP A 606 -3.46 1.48 -1.32
N ILE A 607 -4.06 2.60 -1.76
CA ILE A 607 -5.46 2.94 -1.42
C ILE A 607 -6.45 1.86 -1.89
N TRP A 608 -6.18 1.24 -3.03
CA TRP A 608 -7.05 0.23 -3.64
C TRP A 608 -6.98 -1.14 -2.95
N PHE A 609 -5.96 -1.37 -2.13
CA PHE A 609 -5.84 -2.56 -1.28
C PHE A 609 -6.51 -2.38 0.09
N ASN A 610 -6.80 -1.13 0.48
CA ASN A 610 -7.45 -0.81 1.75
C ASN A 610 -8.98 -0.72 1.61
N VAL A 611 -9.45 0.02 0.59
CA VAL A 611 -10.87 0.35 0.45
C VAL A 611 -11.75 -0.89 0.27
N LYS A 612 -12.90 -0.91 0.97
CA LYS A 612 -13.89 -1.98 0.87
C LYS A 612 -15.31 -1.39 0.88
N PRO A 613 -16.31 -2.08 0.30
CA PRO A 613 -17.70 -1.63 0.37
C PRO A 613 -18.20 -1.63 1.82
N VAL A 614 -19.00 -0.63 2.19
CA VAL A 614 -19.76 -0.66 3.44
C VAL A 614 -20.77 -1.79 3.36
N VAL A 615 -20.72 -2.69 4.33
CA VAL A 615 -21.72 -3.75 4.48
C VAL A 615 -22.73 -3.25 5.50
N ASN A 616 -23.92 -2.85 5.04
CA ASN A 616 -25.01 -2.56 5.99
C ASN A 616 -25.63 -3.88 6.48
N SER A 617 -25.83 -4.03 7.78
CA SER A 617 -26.55 -5.16 8.40
C SER A 617 -28.05 -4.87 8.40
N ALA A 618 -28.90 -5.89 8.41
CA ALA A 618 -30.34 -5.68 8.45
C ALA A 618 -30.80 -5.30 9.87
N PRO A 619 -31.78 -4.40 10.03
CA PRO A 619 -32.33 -4.07 11.32
C PRO A 619 -33.12 -5.26 11.85
N VAL A 620 -33.17 -5.41 13.17
CA VAL A 620 -33.77 -6.58 13.83
C VAL A 620 -34.82 -6.17 14.85
N PHE A 621 -35.87 -6.98 14.96
CA PHE A 621 -36.73 -6.98 16.14
C PHE A 621 -36.04 -7.78 17.24
N VAL A 622 -35.47 -7.08 18.22
CA VAL A 622 -34.91 -7.68 19.44
C VAL A 622 -36.04 -8.23 20.32
N HIS A 623 -37.20 -7.57 20.31
CA HIS A 623 -38.45 -8.07 20.88
C HIS A 623 -39.62 -7.80 19.93
N GLY A 624 -40.38 -8.84 19.60
CA GLY A 624 -41.50 -8.81 18.65
C GLY A 624 -42.86 -8.49 19.28
N LEU A 625 -43.93 -8.76 18.52
CA LEU A 625 -45.30 -8.70 18.99
C LEU A 625 -45.66 -9.97 19.76
N GLU A 626 -46.57 -9.85 20.72
CA GLU A 626 -47.28 -10.99 21.31
C GLU A 626 -48.09 -11.77 20.24
N ASP A 627 -48.35 -13.05 20.47
CA ASP A 627 -49.10 -13.93 19.56
C ASP A 627 -50.52 -13.40 19.26
N SER A 628 -51.14 -12.73 20.24
CA SER A 628 -52.43 -12.05 20.10
C SER A 628 -52.68 -11.07 21.25
N TYR A 629 -53.59 -10.13 21.04
CA TYR A 629 -54.00 -9.12 22.00
C TYR A 629 -55.53 -9.15 22.19
N LEU A 630 -56.01 -8.80 23.39
CA LEU A 630 -57.44 -8.73 23.72
C LEU A 630 -57.74 -7.42 24.44
N THR A 631 -58.76 -6.68 24.00
CA THR A 631 -59.20 -5.44 24.65
C THR A 631 -60.73 -5.28 24.65
N GLN A 632 -61.26 -4.42 25.52
CA GLN A 632 -62.67 -4.04 25.46
C GLN A 632 -62.89 -2.94 24.42
N VAL A 633 -64.09 -2.88 23.84
CA VAL A 633 -64.47 -1.77 22.96
C VAL A 633 -64.24 -0.43 23.66
N SER A 634 -63.52 0.47 22.97
CA SER A 634 -63.15 1.82 23.43
C SER A 634 -62.13 1.89 24.57
N ASP A 635 -61.62 0.76 25.06
CA ASP A 635 -60.48 0.74 25.98
C ASP A 635 -59.17 0.76 25.19
N SER A 636 -58.19 1.47 25.76
CA SER A 636 -56.87 1.62 25.17
C SER A 636 -56.01 0.40 25.49
N ILE A 637 -55.36 -0.17 24.48
CA ILE A 637 -54.37 -1.22 24.60
C ILE A 637 -52.98 -0.68 24.25
N THR A 638 -51.98 -1.07 25.03
CA THR A 638 -50.57 -0.73 24.81
C THR A 638 -49.88 -1.85 24.02
N ILE A 639 -49.20 -1.47 22.94
CA ILE A 639 -48.42 -2.37 22.08
C ILE A 639 -46.98 -1.84 22.05
N TRP A 640 -45.99 -2.72 22.14
CA TRP A 640 -44.59 -2.32 22.09
C TRP A 640 -43.70 -3.35 21.37
N VAL A 641 -42.57 -2.87 20.86
CA VAL A 641 -41.51 -3.67 20.23
C VAL A 641 -40.14 -3.11 20.62
N ASN A 642 -39.09 -3.93 20.61
CA ASN A 642 -37.70 -3.46 20.67
C ASN A 642 -37.02 -3.69 19.34
N VAL A 643 -36.33 -2.68 18.83
CA VAL A 643 -35.63 -2.71 17.55
C VAL A 643 -34.18 -2.25 17.71
N SER A 644 -33.28 -2.76 16.88
CA SER A 644 -31.88 -2.30 16.81
C SER A 644 -31.31 -2.51 15.43
N ASP A 645 -30.21 -1.82 15.15
CA ASP A 645 -29.45 -1.93 13.91
C ASP A 645 -27.95 -1.93 14.22
N ALA A 646 -27.20 -2.90 13.71
CA ALA A 646 -25.79 -3.06 14.08
C ALA A 646 -24.89 -1.92 13.57
N ASP A 647 -25.35 -1.19 12.54
CA ASP A 647 -24.62 -0.14 11.85
C ASP A 647 -25.00 1.26 12.39
N GLY A 648 -26.02 1.33 13.24
CA GLY A 648 -26.46 2.58 13.87
C GLY A 648 -27.35 3.43 12.97
N ASP A 649 -27.98 2.82 11.95
CA ASP A 649 -28.87 3.49 11.01
C ASP A 649 -30.16 4.00 11.67
N GLU A 650 -30.76 5.05 11.08
CA GLU A 650 -32.05 5.59 11.50
C GLU A 650 -33.17 4.58 11.26
N LEU A 651 -33.96 4.25 12.29
CA LEU A 651 -35.01 3.24 12.17
C LEU A 651 -36.41 3.84 12.09
N ASP A 652 -37.17 3.45 11.08
CA ASP A 652 -38.60 3.73 10.96
C ASP A 652 -39.43 2.52 11.38
N VAL A 653 -40.33 2.72 12.34
CA VAL A 653 -41.25 1.72 12.89
C VAL A 653 -42.68 2.18 12.64
N VAL A 654 -43.44 1.37 11.89
CA VAL A 654 -44.84 1.67 11.55
C VAL A 654 -45.76 0.58 12.07
N PHE A 655 -46.72 0.96 12.91
CA PHE A 655 -47.81 0.11 13.40
C PHE A 655 -49.04 0.31 12.50
N ASP A 656 -49.61 -0.77 11.98
CA ASP A 656 -50.94 -0.82 11.35
C ASP A 656 -51.85 -1.67 12.22
N PHE A 657 -52.88 -1.02 12.78
CA PHE A 657 -53.78 -1.63 13.76
C PHE A 657 -54.91 -2.45 13.12
N GLY A 658 -55.02 -2.48 11.79
CA GLY A 658 -56.00 -3.29 11.05
C GLY A 658 -57.43 -2.74 11.02
N ASP A 659 -57.70 -1.64 11.72
CA ASP A 659 -58.98 -0.90 11.68
C ASP A 659 -58.93 0.32 10.72
N GLY A 660 -57.82 0.47 10.00
CA GLY A 660 -57.54 1.58 9.08
C GLY A 660 -56.77 2.75 9.70
N SER A 661 -56.34 2.63 10.96
CA SER A 661 -55.43 3.57 11.61
C SER A 661 -54.00 3.04 11.69
N THR A 662 -53.02 3.96 11.69
CA THR A 662 -51.58 3.65 11.78
C THR A 662 -50.88 4.60 12.77
N ALA A 663 -49.74 4.17 13.31
CA ALA A 663 -48.82 5.01 14.08
C ALA A 663 -47.38 4.83 13.56
N GLU A 664 -46.65 5.93 13.40
CA GLU A 664 -45.30 5.95 12.78
C GLU A 664 -44.31 6.59 13.75
N TYR A 665 -43.12 5.99 13.87
CA TYR A 665 -42.04 6.45 14.74
C TYR A 665 -40.70 6.38 14.02
N THR A 666 -39.92 7.44 14.10
CA THR A 666 -38.53 7.51 13.58
C THR A 666 -37.56 7.61 14.75
N LEU A 667 -36.63 6.66 14.84
CA LEU A 667 -35.60 6.60 15.87
C LEU A 667 -34.31 7.24 15.35
N THR A 668 -34.00 8.42 15.87
CA THR A 668 -32.78 9.20 15.54
C THR A 668 -31.85 9.21 16.76
N GLY A 669 -30.74 8.47 16.69
CA GLY A 669 -29.83 8.29 17.83
C GLY A 669 -28.93 7.06 17.67
N ASP A 670 -28.35 6.58 18.78
CA ASP A 670 -27.59 5.33 18.79
C ASP A 670 -28.55 4.13 18.74
N THR A 671 -28.77 3.59 17.54
CA THR A 671 -29.62 2.43 17.28
C THR A 671 -28.86 1.10 17.35
N THR A 672 -27.56 1.12 17.67
CA THR A 672 -26.75 -0.09 17.91
C THR A 672 -27.20 -0.87 19.15
N MET A 673 -27.91 -0.19 20.04
CA MET A 673 -28.49 -0.76 21.24
C MET A 673 -30.02 -0.95 21.09
N PRO A 674 -30.61 -2.04 21.63
CA PRO A 674 -32.04 -2.27 21.59
C PRO A 674 -32.84 -1.08 22.14
N THR A 675 -33.67 -0.49 21.28
CA THR A 675 -34.51 0.67 21.60
C THR A 675 -35.99 0.29 21.54
N GLY A 676 -36.72 0.61 22.60
CA GLY A 676 -38.15 0.29 22.71
C GLY A 676 -39.06 1.35 22.11
N VAL A 677 -40.02 0.91 21.30
CA VAL A 677 -41.10 1.74 20.72
C VAL A 677 -42.42 1.28 21.29
N ILE A 678 -43.15 2.19 21.94
CA ILE A 678 -44.41 1.92 22.65
C ILE A 678 -45.52 2.80 22.06
N THR A 679 -46.68 2.22 21.78
CA THR A 679 -47.87 2.92 21.27
C THR A 679 -49.13 2.44 21.96
N ASP A 680 -50.11 3.33 22.10
CA ASP A 680 -51.43 3.02 22.66
C ASP A 680 -52.50 3.17 21.57
N HIS A 681 -53.44 2.23 21.48
CA HIS A 681 -54.55 2.28 20.52
C HIS A 681 -55.87 1.82 21.12
N ALA A 682 -57.00 2.36 20.66
CA ALA A 682 -58.33 1.97 21.14
C ALA A 682 -59.26 1.63 19.97
N TYR A 683 -59.87 0.45 20.02
CA TYR A 683 -60.73 -0.05 18.96
C TYR A 683 -62.20 0.33 19.20
N GLY A 684 -62.80 1.04 18.26
CA GLY A 684 -64.16 1.58 18.39
C GLY A 684 -65.29 0.58 18.11
N MET A 685 -64.99 -0.64 17.68
CA MET A 685 -65.97 -1.67 17.33
C MET A 685 -65.50 -3.06 17.75
N LEU A 686 -66.46 -3.95 18.03
CA LEU A 686 -66.22 -5.37 18.26
C LEU A 686 -65.66 -6.01 16.98
N GLY A 687 -64.64 -6.85 17.11
CA GLY A 687 -64.04 -7.54 15.97
C GLY A 687 -62.67 -8.15 16.27
N VAL A 688 -62.10 -8.80 15.26
CA VAL A 688 -60.70 -9.26 15.25
C VAL A 688 -59.98 -8.47 14.17
N TYR A 689 -58.94 -7.74 14.57
CA TYR A 689 -58.19 -6.82 13.72
C TYR A 689 -56.78 -7.37 13.48
N PRO A 690 -56.28 -7.42 12.24
CA PRO A 690 -54.89 -7.78 11.98
C PRO A 690 -53.97 -6.64 12.41
N LEU A 691 -53.02 -6.92 13.29
CA LEU A 691 -51.97 -5.98 13.69
C LEU A 691 -50.70 -6.31 12.92
N SER A 692 -50.05 -5.31 12.33
CA SER A 692 -48.71 -5.49 11.77
C SER A 692 -47.79 -4.36 12.17
N VAL A 693 -46.53 -4.68 12.41
CA VAL A 693 -45.46 -3.71 12.63
C VAL A 693 -44.40 -3.92 11.56
N SER A 694 -44.11 -2.87 10.79
CA SER A 694 -43.02 -2.87 9.82
C SER A 694 -41.83 -2.05 10.34
N LEU A 695 -40.63 -2.57 10.15
CA LEU A 695 -39.36 -1.96 10.51
C LEU A 695 -38.49 -1.77 9.26
N THR A 696 -37.93 -0.57 9.10
CA THR A 696 -36.97 -0.22 8.04
C THR A 696 -35.80 0.56 8.63
N ASP A 697 -34.61 0.37 8.07
CA ASP A 697 -33.36 1.06 8.43
C ASP A 697 -33.13 2.37 7.65
N ASN A 698 -34.11 2.77 6.83
CA ASN A 698 -34.02 3.87 5.87
C ASN A 698 -32.77 3.83 4.96
N PHE A 699 -32.03 2.73 5.01
CA PHE A 699 -30.87 2.48 4.19
C PHE A 699 -31.34 2.02 2.83
N VAL A 700 -31.06 2.85 1.83
CA VAL A 700 -31.28 2.49 0.45
C VAL A 700 -29.99 1.87 -0.05
N ASP A 701 -29.97 0.54 -0.14
CA ASP A 701 -28.85 -0.17 -0.76
C ASP A 701 -28.69 0.33 -2.20
N PRO A 702 -27.50 0.81 -2.59
CA PRO A 702 -27.32 1.43 -3.90
C PRO A 702 -27.55 0.49 -5.11
N VAL A 703 -27.65 -0.84 -4.96
CA VAL A 703 -28.22 -1.71 -6.03
C VAL A 703 -29.38 -2.58 -5.69
N TYR A 704 -29.56 -2.99 -4.45
CA TYR A 704 -30.75 -3.75 -4.12
C TYR A 704 -31.96 -2.84 -3.90
N GLY A 705 -31.73 -1.52 -3.85
CA GLY A 705 -32.76 -0.53 -3.56
C GLY A 705 -33.08 -0.49 -2.07
N PRO A 706 -34.15 0.19 -1.66
CA PRO A 706 -34.61 0.11 -0.28
C PRO A 706 -34.91 -1.35 0.05
N ARG A 707 -34.43 -1.83 1.19
CA ARG A 707 -34.78 -3.16 1.67
C ARG A 707 -36.29 -3.25 1.89
N ASP A 708 -36.85 -4.42 1.61
CA ASP A 708 -38.23 -4.69 1.99
C ASP A 708 -38.34 -4.54 3.52
N PRO A 709 -39.37 -3.85 4.02
CA PRO A 709 -39.59 -3.70 5.46
C PRO A 709 -39.65 -5.07 6.13
N LEU A 710 -38.98 -5.22 7.27
CA LEU A 710 -39.18 -6.38 8.12
C LEU A 710 -40.56 -6.25 8.77
N VAL A 711 -41.48 -7.16 8.45
CA VAL A 711 -42.85 -7.10 8.97
C VAL A 711 -43.10 -8.26 9.92
N ILE A 712 -43.53 -7.93 11.14
CA ILE A 712 -44.11 -8.89 12.09
C ILE A 712 -45.62 -8.63 12.22
N THR A 713 -46.39 -9.68 12.45
CA THR A 713 -47.86 -9.61 12.48
C THR A 713 -48.44 -10.31 13.71
N SER A 714 -49.56 -9.80 14.21
CA SER A 714 -50.36 -10.37 15.30
C SER A 714 -51.85 -10.08 15.04
N VAL A 715 -52.73 -10.35 16.00
CA VAL A 715 -54.16 -10.04 15.95
C VAL A 715 -54.63 -9.39 17.24
N VAL A 716 -55.58 -8.45 17.13
CA VAL A 716 -56.26 -7.85 18.28
C VAL A 716 -57.74 -8.21 18.26
N GLU A 717 -58.21 -8.93 19.28
CA GLU A 717 -59.63 -9.23 19.49
C GLU A 717 -60.27 -8.18 20.42
N VAL A 718 -61.48 -7.72 20.08
CA VAL A 718 -62.17 -6.62 20.78
C VAL A 718 -63.56 -7.07 21.25
N VAL A 719 -63.82 -7.00 22.56
CA VAL A 719 -65.02 -7.59 23.25
C VAL A 719 -65.88 -6.56 24.03
N ASP A 720 -67.10 -6.95 24.45
CA ASP A 720 -68.15 -6.04 25.00
C ASP A 720 -68.13 -5.91 26.54
N GLU A 721 -67.81 -6.98 27.27
CA GLU A 721 -67.57 -6.98 28.72
C GLU A 721 -66.29 -7.77 29.01
N LEU A 722 -65.38 -7.18 29.78
CA LEU A 722 -64.20 -7.86 30.31
C LEU A 722 -64.65 -8.66 31.55
N ASN A 723 -64.82 -9.98 31.41
CA ASN A 723 -64.70 -10.92 32.52
C ASN A 723 -63.34 -11.55 32.30
N MET A 724 -62.28 -10.91 32.80
CA MET A 724 -60.95 -11.36 32.44
C MET A 724 -60.67 -12.64 33.21
N VAL A 725 -59.99 -13.56 32.55
CA VAL A 725 -59.26 -14.53 33.32
C VAL A 725 -58.26 -13.74 34.17
N PRO A 726 -58.08 -14.05 35.48
CA PRO A 726 -57.05 -13.39 36.28
C PRO A 726 -55.73 -13.45 35.52
N LEU A 727 -54.89 -12.43 35.68
CA LEU A 727 -53.66 -12.31 34.91
C LEU A 727 -52.48 -12.63 35.80
N ILE A 728 -51.66 -13.58 35.35
CA ILE A 728 -50.32 -13.78 35.89
C ILE A 728 -49.46 -12.64 35.34
N ARG A 729 -49.11 -11.71 36.23
CA ARG A 729 -48.32 -10.51 35.94
C ARG A 729 -46.83 -10.76 35.98
N THR A 730 -46.41 -11.62 36.89
CA THR A 730 -45.03 -12.04 37.02
C THR A 730 -45.01 -13.52 37.33
N PHE A 731 -44.16 -14.26 36.65
CA PHE A 731 -43.86 -15.65 36.96
C PHE A 731 -42.36 -15.79 36.93
N GLY A 732 -41.78 -15.90 38.12
CA GLY A 732 -40.34 -15.92 38.34
C GLY A 732 -39.94 -17.19 39.06
N ILE A 733 -38.75 -17.66 38.72
CA ILE A 733 -38.06 -18.72 39.44
C ILE A 733 -36.75 -18.08 39.87
N ASP A 734 -36.45 -18.11 41.16
CA ASP A 734 -35.20 -17.55 41.66
C ASP A 734 -34.00 -18.37 41.17
N ASP A 735 -34.18 -19.68 40.97
CA ASP A 735 -33.17 -20.61 40.44
C ASP A 735 -33.56 -21.13 39.03
N PRO A 736 -32.84 -20.79 37.96
CA PRO A 736 -33.18 -21.23 36.61
C PRO A 736 -32.89 -22.73 36.40
N PRO A 737 -33.67 -23.43 35.55
CA PRO A 737 -33.45 -24.84 35.28
C PRO A 737 -32.21 -25.08 34.38
N PRO A 738 -31.57 -26.26 34.47
CA PRO A 738 -31.89 -27.34 35.40
C PRO A 738 -31.38 -27.15 36.84
N ALA A 739 -32.20 -27.55 37.81
CA ALA A 739 -31.84 -27.64 39.22
C ALA A 739 -31.63 -29.08 39.67
N ASN A 740 -31.04 -29.26 40.84
CA ASN A 740 -30.58 -30.56 41.31
C ASN A 740 -31.64 -31.26 42.19
N VAL A 741 -31.70 -32.60 42.11
CA VAL A 741 -32.59 -33.42 42.94
C VAL A 741 -32.41 -33.10 44.44
N GLY A 742 -33.50 -32.79 45.13
CA GLY A 742 -33.55 -32.55 46.57
C GLY A 742 -33.28 -31.11 47.02
N TYR A 743 -33.13 -30.16 46.10
CA TYR A 743 -32.94 -28.74 46.41
C TYR A 743 -34.27 -28.01 46.42
N ASP A 744 -34.45 -27.14 47.41
CA ASP A 744 -35.61 -26.27 47.50
C ASP A 744 -35.51 -25.21 46.40
N THR A 745 -36.44 -25.23 45.47
CA THR A 745 -36.59 -24.19 44.44
C THR A 745 -37.68 -23.22 44.86
N ILE A 746 -37.43 -21.92 44.69
CA ILE A 746 -38.39 -20.87 45.03
C ILE A 746 -39.04 -20.36 43.75
N TRP A 747 -40.37 -20.41 43.75
CA TRP A 747 -41.23 -20.02 42.64
C TRP A 747 -42.12 -18.87 43.07
N THR A 748 -41.96 -17.73 42.42
CA THR A 748 -42.76 -16.54 42.71
C THR A 748 -43.77 -16.32 41.60
N ILE A 749 -45.03 -16.21 41.99
CA ILE A 749 -46.09 -15.76 41.10
C ILE A 749 -46.65 -14.43 41.58
N GLY A 750 -46.81 -13.48 40.66
CA GLY A 750 -47.60 -12.29 40.85
C GLY A 750 -48.86 -12.43 40.03
N ALA A 751 -50.01 -12.46 40.69
CA ALA A 751 -51.29 -12.48 40.02
C ALA A 751 -52.07 -11.20 40.34
N SER A 752 -52.77 -10.67 39.36
CA SER A 752 -53.75 -9.61 39.57
C SER A 752 -55.01 -9.96 38.83
N ASP A 753 -56.14 -9.56 39.37
CA ASP A 753 -57.39 -9.62 38.67
C ASP A 753 -57.74 -8.23 38.12
N ALA A 754 -58.26 -8.15 36.90
CA ALA A 754 -58.73 -6.88 36.34
C ALA A 754 -59.99 -6.38 37.07
N GLU A 755 -60.68 -7.30 37.76
CA GLU A 755 -61.87 -7.06 38.55
C GLU A 755 -61.58 -7.07 40.07
N SER A 756 -62.44 -6.42 40.87
CA SER A 756 -62.36 -6.51 42.34
C SER A 756 -63.27 -7.64 42.83
N ASP A 757 -62.76 -8.86 42.80
CA ASP A 757 -63.59 -10.04 43.05
C ASP A 757 -63.91 -10.26 44.54
N GLU A 758 -65.19 -10.51 44.84
CA GLU A 758 -65.71 -10.68 46.22
C GLU A 758 -65.11 -11.90 46.94
N TYR A 759 -64.51 -12.84 46.20
CA TYR A 759 -64.04 -14.14 46.70
C TYR A 759 -62.52 -14.29 46.73
N GLY A 760 -61.74 -13.37 46.15
CA GLY A 760 -60.28 -13.48 46.06
C GLY A 760 -59.81 -14.52 45.05
N LEU A 761 -58.51 -14.84 45.05
CA LEU A 761 -57.89 -15.78 44.11
C LEU A 761 -57.51 -17.09 44.78
N ARG A 762 -57.58 -18.20 44.04
CA ARG A 762 -56.95 -19.47 44.42
C ARG A 762 -55.77 -19.76 43.50
N ILE A 763 -54.61 -20.00 44.09
CA ILE A 763 -53.40 -20.41 43.36
C ILE A 763 -53.17 -21.90 43.64
N THR A 764 -53.01 -22.69 42.57
CA THR A 764 -52.70 -24.11 42.65
C THR A 764 -51.44 -24.38 41.85
N TRP A 765 -50.44 -24.97 42.49
CA TRP A 765 -49.21 -25.46 41.86
C TRP A 765 -49.32 -26.96 41.69
N ASP A 766 -49.14 -27.46 40.46
CA ASP A 766 -48.91 -28.85 40.14
C ASP A 766 -47.45 -28.99 39.71
N TRP A 767 -46.70 -29.79 40.47
CA TRP A 767 -45.25 -29.95 40.27
C TRP A 767 -44.90 -31.10 39.32
N ASP A 768 -45.90 -31.77 38.72
CA ASP A 768 -45.76 -32.90 37.78
C ASP A 768 -45.02 -34.13 38.35
N ASP A 769 -44.92 -34.22 39.68
CA ASP A 769 -44.41 -35.38 40.42
C ASP A 769 -45.50 -36.10 41.23
N GLY A 770 -46.75 -35.69 41.05
CA GLY A 770 -47.92 -36.18 41.77
C GLY A 770 -48.21 -35.44 43.08
N THR A 771 -47.44 -34.40 43.40
CA THR A 771 -47.72 -33.46 44.50
C THR A 771 -48.28 -32.13 43.98
N TYR A 772 -49.06 -31.46 44.81
CA TYR A 772 -49.64 -30.16 44.49
C TYR A 772 -49.76 -29.30 45.75
N ASP A 773 -49.61 -27.99 45.60
CA ASP A 773 -49.84 -27.00 46.65
C ASP A 773 -50.99 -26.07 46.29
N VAL A 774 -51.82 -25.72 47.28
CA VAL A 774 -52.98 -24.85 47.08
C VAL A 774 -52.97 -23.72 48.10
N TYR A 775 -53.13 -22.50 47.60
CA TYR A 775 -53.15 -21.28 48.39
C TYR A 775 -54.41 -20.46 48.08
N ASP A 776 -55.18 -20.10 49.11
CA ASP A 776 -56.35 -19.24 48.99
C ASP A 776 -55.99 -17.81 49.45
N ILE A 777 -56.08 -16.85 48.53
CA ILE A 777 -55.76 -15.44 48.75
C ILE A 777 -57.05 -14.67 49.02
N ALA A 778 -57.07 -13.89 50.10
CA ALA A 778 -58.23 -13.07 50.44
C ALA A 778 -58.48 -11.98 49.38
N PRO A 779 -59.73 -11.49 49.23
CA PRO A 779 -60.08 -10.43 48.28
C PRO A 779 -59.16 -9.21 48.36
N PHE A 780 -58.76 -8.70 47.20
CA PHE A 780 -57.90 -7.51 47.05
C PHE A 780 -58.47 -6.56 45.99
N PRO A 781 -58.09 -5.26 46.01
CA PRO A 781 -58.51 -4.28 45.01
C PRO A 781 -58.23 -4.70 43.56
N ALA A 782 -59.12 -4.30 42.65
CA ALA A 782 -58.94 -4.52 41.22
C ALA A 782 -57.57 -4.01 40.74
N ASN A 783 -56.92 -4.81 39.89
CA ASN A 783 -55.60 -4.62 39.29
C ASN A 783 -54.42 -4.59 40.27
N GLU A 784 -54.61 -4.87 41.57
CA GLU A 784 -53.50 -5.00 42.50
C GLU A 784 -52.76 -6.33 42.27
N ILE A 785 -51.43 -6.27 42.15
CA ILE A 785 -50.58 -7.45 41.99
C ILE A 785 -50.29 -8.04 43.36
N VAL A 786 -50.73 -9.27 43.59
CA VAL A 786 -50.38 -10.04 44.78
C VAL A 786 -49.27 -11.02 44.42
N LEU A 787 -48.10 -10.86 45.06
CA LEU A 787 -46.97 -11.77 44.96
C LEU A 787 -47.13 -12.92 45.96
N TRP A 788 -46.78 -14.13 45.53
CA TRP A 788 -46.82 -15.32 46.35
C TRP A 788 -45.70 -16.29 45.97
N ASP A 789 -44.98 -16.77 46.99
CA ASP A 789 -43.88 -17.70 46.82
C ASP A 789 -44.33 -19.12 47.18
N ALA A 790 -43.92 -20.09 46.36
CA ALA A 790 -44.03 -21.51 46.64
C ALA A 790 -42.64 -22.13 46.61
N ILE A 791 -42.38 -23.07 47.52
CA ILE A 791 -41.09 -23.76 47.64
C ILE A 791 -41.31 -25.24 47.37
N HIS A 792 -40.58 -25.82 46.42
CA HIS A 792 -40.70 -27.24 46.10
C HIS A 792 -39.36 -27.88 45.77
N ALA A 793 -39.23 -29.17 46.10
CA ALA A 793 -38.04 -29.98 45.85
C ALA A 793 -38.45 -31.35 45.28
N TRP A 794 -37.89 -31.71 44.13
CA TRP A 794 -38.15 -32.99 43.47
C TRP A 794 -37.18 -34.07 43.91
N ASP A 795 -37.67 -35.30 44.06
CA ASP A 795 -36.91 -36.45 44.59
C ASP A 795 -36.34 -37.38 43.51
N GLN A 796 -36.67 -37.15 42.23
CA GLN A 796 -36.18 -37.89 41.06
C GLN A 796 -35.74 -36.92 39.95
N PRO A 797 -34.77 -37.30 39.09
CA PRO A 797 -34.42 -36.52 37.92
C PRO A 797 -35.44 -36.72 36.79
N GLY A 798 -35.72 -35.65 36.05
CA GLY A 798 -36.66 -35.63 34.95
C GLY A 798 -37.05 -34.20 34.57
N THR A 799 -37.60 -34.02 33.37
CA THR A 799 -38.27 -32.77 33.03
C THR A 799 -39.68 -32.81 33.60
N TYR A 800 -39.99 -31.87 34.47
CA TYR A 800 -41.29 -31.70 35.12
C TYR A 800 -41.99 -30.50 34.51
N LEU A 801 -43.26 -30.65 34.15
CA LEU A 801 -44.07 -29.55 33.66
C LEU A 801 -44.75 -28.87 34.84
N VAL A 802 -44.11 -27.87 35.43
CA VAL A 802 -44.68 -27.13 36.55
C VAL A 802 -45.81 -26.25 36.04
N GLU A 803 -47.03 -26.56 36.46
CA GLU A 803 -48.22 -25.78 36.15
C GLU A 803 -48.65 -24.99 37.38
N VAL A 804 -48.73 -23.67 37.25
CA VAL A 804 -49.44 -22.86 38.24
C VAL A 804 -50.74 -22.34 37.64
N SER A 805 -51.83 -22.66 38.29
CA SER A 805 -53.17 -22.23 37.93
C SER A 805 -53.68 -21.20 38.94
N VAL A 806 -54.09 -20.03 38.45
CA VAL A 806 -54.77 -18.99 39.22
C VAL A 806 -56.23 -18.98 38.83
N TRP A 807 -57.11 -19.09 39.81
CA TRP A 807 -58.56 -19.19 39.64
C TRP A 807 -59.24 -17.97 40.25
N ASP A 808 -60.15 -17.35 39.50
CA ASP A 808 -61.14 -16.42 40.07
C ASP A 808 -62.36 -17.17 40.62
N ASN A 809 -63.09 -16.53 41.53
CA ASN A 809 -64.44 -16.96 41.97
C ASN A 809 -64.56 -18.41 42.49
N TYR A 810 -63.56 -18.88 43.26
CA TYR A 810 -63.52 -20.26 43.74
C TYR A 810 -64.73 -20.61 44.65
N GLY A 811 -65.67 -21.42 44.13
CA GLY A 811 -66.85 -21.87 44.87
C GLY A 811 -68.19 -21.96 44.10
N LEU A 812 -68.23 -21.59 42.82
CA LEU A 812 -69.43 -21.70 41.97
C LEU A 812 -69.28 -22.84 40.94
N GLU A 813 -70.25 -23.75 40.87
CA GLU A 813 -70.21 -24.98 40.06
C GLU A 813 -70.28 -24.78 38.52
N SER A 814 -70.18 -23.56 37.99
CA SER A 814 -70.15 -23.36 36.54
C SER A 814 -69.55 -22.02 36.13
N GLY A 815 -68.35 -22.06 35.54
CA GLY A 815 -67.66 -20.92 34.94
C GLY A 815 -66.26 -20.77 35.52
N MET A 816 -65.32 -21.59 35.04
CA MET A 816 -63.91 -21.59 35.48
C MET A 816 -63.14 -20.60 34.62
N HIS A 817 -62.85 -19.42 35.16
CA HIS A 817 -61.82 -18.54 34.61
C HIS A 817 -60.55 -18.85 35.39
N ASN A 818 -59.71 -19.69 34.78
CA ASN A 818 -58.39 -19.98 35.29
C ASN A 818 -57.36 -19.66 34.24
N VAL A 819 -56.35 -18.89 34.62
CA VAL A 819 -55.12 -18.79 33.84
C VAL A 819 -54.21 -19.84 34.42
N SER A 820 -53.60 -20.64 33.56
CA SER A 820 -52.44 -21.39 33.96
C SER A 820 -51.26 -20.97 33.10
N ILE A 821 -50.12 -20.85 33.76
CA ILE A 821 -48.85 -20.82 33.06
C ILE A 821 -48.13 -22.11 33.44
N MET A 822 -47.59 -22.76 32.42
CA MET A 822 -46.77 -23.94 32.60
C MET A 822 -45.38 -23.62 32.13
N THR A 823 -44.39 -24.05 32.88
CA THR A 823 -43.01 -24.05 32.40
C THR A 823 -42.40 -25.40 32.63
N SER A 824 -41.65 -25.86 31.64
CA SER A 824 -40.82 -27.04 31.84
C SER A 824 -39.68 -26.67 32.76
N TYR A 825 -39.63 -27.33 33.92
CA TYR A 825 -38.53 -27.24 34.84
C TYR A 825 -37.78 -28.57 34.85
N TRP A 826 -36.51 -28.52 34.49
CA TRP A 826 -35.72 -29.72 34.41
C TRP A 826 -35.01 -29.97 35.74
N ILE A 827 -35.27 -31.11 36.34
CA ILE A 827 -34.53 -31.59 37.51
C ILE A 827 -33.54 -32.64 37.05
N GLN A 828 -32.29 -32.49 37.47
CA GLN A 828 -31.23 -33.41 37.13
C GLN A 828 -30.56 -33.96 38.38
N ILE A 829 -29.80 -35.04 38.19
CA ILE A 829 -28.85 -35.47 39.20
C ILE A 829 -27.68 -34.49 39.10
N ASN A 830 -27.35 -33.79 40.20
CA ASN A 830 -26.15 -32.96 40.26
C ASN A 830 -24.95 -33.75 39.69
N GLN A 831 -24.29 -33.20 38.69
CA GLN A 831 -23.08 -33.75 38.09
C GLN A 831 -21.90 -32.89 38.53
N PRO A 832 -20.72 -33.47 38.76
CA PRO A 832 -19.54 -32.66 39.00
C PRO A 832 -19.27 -31.74 37.80
N PRO A 833 -18.76 -30.52 38.03
CA PRO A 833 -18.42 -29.57 36.97
C PRO A 833 -17.42 -30.18 35.97
N ASP A 834 -17.62 -29.89 34.68
CA ASP A 834 -16.74 -30.25 33.57
C ASP A 834 -15.74 -29.13 33.26
N GLY A 835 -14.44 -29.44 33.29
CA GLY A 835 -13.37 -28.43 33.33
C GLY A 835 -12.64 -28.44 34.69
N PRO A 836 -11.80 -27.46 35.02
CA PRO A 836 -11.62 -26.20 34.31
C PRO A 836 -10.79 -26.38 33.03
N TYR A 837 -11.13 -25.61 32.02
CA TYR A 837 -10.44 -25.45 30.76
C TYR A 837 -9.57 -24.20 30.85
N ILE A 838 -8.27 -24.39 30.78
CA ILE A 838 -7.27 -23.33 30.86
C ILE A 838 -6.21 -23.61 29.79
N SER A 839 -5.86 -22.58 29.01
CA SER A 839 -4.76 -22.66 28.04
C SER A 839 -3.43 -22.36 28.71
N ASN A 840 -2.33 -22.79 28.10
CA ASN A 840 -1.01 -22.32 28.53
C ASN A 840 -0.92 -20.80 28.42
N ILE A 841 -0.23 -20.17 29.37
CA ILE A 841 -0.09 -18.73 29.48
C ILE A 841 1.38 -18.39 29.24
N LEU A 842 1.66 -17.38 28.41
CA LEU A 842 2.99 -16.81 28.23
C LEU A 842 3.07 -15.54 29.05
N ALA A 843 4.06 -15.45 29.94
CA ALA A 843 4.19 -14.37 30.91
C ALA A 843 5.64 -13.86 30.97
N THR A 844 5.82 -12.57 31.25
CA THR A 844 7.16 -11.96 31.38
C THR A 844 7.55 -11.83 32.85
N PRO A 845 8.79 -12.17 33.26
CA PRO A 845 9.25 -11.97 34.64
C PRO A 845 9.00 -10.53 35.13
N GLY A 846 8.30 -10.40 36.26
CA GLY A 846 8.01 -9.14 36.94
C GLY A 846 6.81 -8.35 36.41
N VAL A 847 6.11 -8.85 35.39
CA VAL A 847 4.92 -8.20 34.82
C VAL A 847 3.64 -8.88 35.35
N PRO A 848 2.64 -8.14 35.86
CA PRO A 848 1.36 -8.71 36.26
C PRO A 848 0.56 -9.22 35.06
N GLU A 849 0.18 -10.49 35.08
CA GLU A 849 -0.55 -11.14 34.00
C GLU A 849 -1.95 -11.56 34.43
N THR A 850 -2.91 -11.44 33.51
CA THR A 850 -4.30 -11.84 33.75
C THR A 850 -4.55 -13.25 33.22
N CYS A 851 -4.96 -14.16 34.10
CA CYS A 851 -5.20 -15.57 33.82
C CYS A 851 -6.70 -15.87 33.73
N TYR A 852 -7.08 -16.73 32.79
CA TYR A 852 -8.48 -17.10 32.54
C TYR A 852 -8.66 -18.61 32.58
N ALA A 853 -9.72 -19.08 33.25
CA ALA A 853 -10.16 -20.47 33.21
C ALA A 853 -11.67 -20.51 33.04
N ALA A 854 -12.15 -21.55 32.34
CA ALA A 854 -13.58 -21.76 32.14
C ALA A 854 -14.00 -23.12 32.70
N ALA A 855 -15.16 -23.26 33.33
CA ALA A 855 -15.76 -24.56 33.63
C ALA A 855 -17.21 -24.57 33.19
N TYR A 856 -17.72 -25.74 32.88
CA TYR A 856 -19.11 -25.97 32.51
C TYR A 856 -19.74 -26.76 33.63
N ASP A 857 -20.89 -26.32 34.10
CA ASP A 857 -21.75 -27.17 34.91
C ASP A 857 -23.04 -27.44 34.17
N THR A 858 -23.61 -28.59 34.46
CA THR A 858 -24.96 -28.91 34.07
C THR A 858 -25.97 -28.17 34.91
N GLY A 859 -25.68 -27.79 36.16
CA GLY A 859 -26.60 -27.06 37.07
C GLY A 859 -26.34 -25.57 37.17
N TYR A 860 -27.32 -24.83 37.71
CA TYR A 860 -27.15 -23.43 38.14
C TYR A 860 -26.74 -23.42 39.62
N GLU A 861 -25.44 -23.39 39.88
CA GLU A 861 -24.87 -23.44 41.23
C GLU A 861 -23.63 -22.57 41.34
N LEU A 862 -23.18 -22.29 42.56
CA LEU A 862 -22.00 -21.46 42.77
C LEU A 862 -20.76 -22.30 42.51
N LEU A 863 -20.07 -22.05 41.39
CA LEU A 863 -18.79 -22.68 41.12
C LEU A 863 -17.66 -21.94 41.82
N LYS A 864 -16.84 -22.69 42.53
CA LYS A 864 -15.67 -22.18 43.22
C LYS A 864 -14.41 -22.54 42.46
N PHE A 865 -13.84 -21.56 41.76
CA PHE A 865 -12.54 -21.69 41.12
C PHE A 865 -11.46 -21.38 42.14
N THR A 866 -10.71 -22.40 42.54
CA THR A 866 -9.48 -22.19 43.32
C THR A 866 -8.28 -22.31 42.40
N TRP A 867 -7.56 -21.20 42.28
CA TRP A 867 -6.29 -21.08 41.57
C TRP A 867 -5.17 -21.31 42.57
N GLU A 868 -4.52 -22.47 42.51
CA GLU A 868 -3.29 -22.73 43.24
C GLU A 868 -2.10 -22.31 42.37
N TRP A 869 -1.35 -21.35 42.89
CA TRP A 869 -0.13 -20.85 42.26
C TRP A 869 1.06 -21.71 42.67
N ASP A 870 2.12 -21.66 41.87
CA ASP A 870 3.36 -22.39 42.09
C ASP A 870 4.09 -21.98 43.38
N ASP A 871 3.86 -20.76 43.87
CA ASP A 871 4.42 -20.23 45.12
C ASP A 871 3.69 -20.76 46.39
N GLY A 872 2.66 -21.60 46.21
CA GLY A 872 1.85 -22.18 47.27
C GLY A 872 0.80 -21.23 47.84
N THR A 873 0.62 -20.05 47.23
CA THR A 873 -0.53 -19.20 47.48
C THR A 873 -1.72 -19.65 46.64
N TYR A 874 -2.91 -19.17 46.99
CA TYR A 874 -4.11 -19.47 46.22
C TYR A 874 -5.02 -18.25 46.11
N THR A 875 -5.72 -18.16 44.99
CA THR A 875 -6.81 -17.20 44.75
C THR A 875 -8.11 -17.96 44.58
N ILE A 876 -9.17 -17.52 45.25
CA ILE A 876 -10.52 -18.10 45.11
C ILE A 876 -11.40 -17.08 44.41
N ASP A 877 -12.08 -17.54 43.36
CA ASP A 877 -13.07 -16.79 42.61
C ASP A 877 -14.37 -17.60 42.57
N GLU A 878 -15.48 -17.00 42.99
CA GLU A 878 -16.78 -17.67 43.13
C GLU A 878 -17.75 -17.06 42.11
N VAL A 879 -18.18 -17.88 41.15
CA VAL A 879 -19.00 -17.44 40.02
C VAL A 879 -20.17 -18.41 39.85
N TYR A 880 -21.40 -17.88 39.79
CA TYR A 880 -22.58 -18.70 39.51
C TYR A 880 -22.51 -19.27 38.09
N SER A 881 -22.66 -20.58 37.95
CA SER A 881 -22.74 -21.22 36.65
C SER A 881 -24.05 -20.90 35.97
N ILE A 882 -24.00 -20.81 34.64
CA ILE A 882 -25.19 -20.92 33.81
C ILE A 882 -25.15 -22.32 33.18
N PRO A 883 -26.22 -23.13 33.32
CA PRO A 883 -26.26 -24.47 32.76
C PRO A 883 -25.85 -24.53 31.29
N TYR A 884 -24.96 -25.47 30.95
CA TYR A 884 -24.45 -25.69 29.60
C TYR A 884 -23.71 -24.51 28.96
N GLN A 885 -23.41 -23.46 29.72
CA GLN A 885 -22.60 -22.33 29.28
C GLN A 885 -21.24 -22.36 30.01
N PRO A 886 -20.18 -21.89 29.35
CA PRO A 886 -18.89 -21.73 30.01
C PRO A 886 -18.98 -20.62 31.07
N THR A 887 -18.61 -20.95 32.29
CA THR A 887 -18.46 -20.03 33.41
C THR A 887 -16.99 -19.65 33.52
N TYR A 888 -16.68 -18.36 33.45
CA TYR A 888 -15.30 -17.87 33.40
C TYR A 888 -14.85 -17.30 34.74
N SER A 889 -13.64 -17.68 35.16
CA SER A 889 -12.89 -17.03 36.24
C SER A 889 -11.73 -16.24 35.64
N SER A 890 -11.48 -15.03 36.16
CA SER A 890 -10.36 -14.18 35.76
C SER A 890 -9.61 -13.62 36.96
N VAL A 891 -8.32 -13.90 37.06
CA VAL A 891 -7.48 -13.53 38.21
C VAL A 891 -6.12 -12.99 37.73
N VAL A 892 -5.49 -12.09 38.50
CA VAL A 892 -4.17 -11.52 38.16
C VAL A 892 -3.10 -12.10 39.07
N HIS A 893 -1.96 -12.52 38.50
CA HIS A 893 -0.80 -12.99 39.24
C HIS A 893 0.50 -12.45 38.62
N THR A 894 1.59 -12.38 39.41
CA THR A 894 2.90 -11.89 38.95
C THR A 894 3.98 -12.87 39.36
N TRP A 895 4.74 -13.33 38.40
CA TRP A 895 5.88 -14.21 38.61
C TRP A 895 7.18 -13.46 38.37
N TRP A 896 8.21 -13.79 39.12
CA TRP A 896 9.47 -13.04 39.11
C TRP A 896 10.65 -13.83 38.54
N ASP A 897 10.54 -15.15 38.49
CA ASP A 897 11.61 -16.05 38.07
C ASP A 897 11.19 -16.77 36.77
N GLU A 898 12.12 -17.06 35.86
CA GLU A 898 11.85 -17.88 34.67
C GLU A 898 11.55 -19.35 35.02
N GLY A 899 10.62 -19.96 34.28
CA GLY A 899 10.24 -21.34 34.49
C GLY A 899 8.90 -21.70 33.88
N ALA A 900 8.63 -23.01 33.83
CA ALA A 900 7.30 -23.52 33.59
C ALA A 900 6.63 -23.74 34.95
N TYR A 901 5.76 -22.80 35.34
CA TYR A 901 5.07 -22.85 36.61
C TYR A 901 3.73 -23.54 36.42
N PRO A 902 3.48 -24.66 37.11
CA PRO A 902 2.17 -25.27 37.07
C PRO A 902 1.19 -24.33 37.78
N VAL A 903 0.16 -23.91 37.07
CA VAL A 903 -0.99 -23.27 37.68
C VAL A 903 -2.08 -24.33 37.71
N THR A 904 -2.41 -24.75 38.92
CA THR A 904 -3.44 -25.75 39.14
C THR A 904 -4.73 -25.02 39.45
N VAL A 905 -5.70 -25.17 38.57
CA VAL A 905 -7.05 -24.69 38.82
C VAL A 905 -7.89 -25.90 39.14
N TYR A 906 -8.61 -25.83 40.26
CA TYR A 906 -9.66 -26.78 40.54
C TYR A 906 -10.97 -26.06 40.74
N VAL A 907 -12.03 -26.69 40.24
CA VAL A 907 -13.40 -26.20 40.36
C VAL A 907 -14.20 -27.20 41.18
N ASP A 908 -14.94 -26.69 42.17
CA ASP A 908 -15.90 -27.47 42.97
C ASP A 908 -17.25 -26.76 43.09
N ASP A 909 -18.30 -27.55 43.24
CA ASP A 909 -19.71 -27.17 43.35
C ASP A 909 -20.22 -27.21 44.82
N GLY A 910 -19.34 -27.52 45.78
CA GLY A 910 -19.68 -27.65 47.20
C GLY A 910 -20.46 -28.92 47.61
N GLU A 911 -21.16 -29.59 46.69
CA GLU A 911 -22.08 -30.69 47.02
C GLU A 911 -21.57 -32.10 46.70
N PHE A 912 -20.62 -32.26 45.78
CA PHE A 912 -19.98 -33.56 45.53
C PHE A 912 -18.50 -33.69 45.92
N ASN A 913 -17.80 -32.61 46.32
CA ASN A 913 -16.36 -32.62 46.64
C ASN A 913 -15.46 -33.28 45.56
N VAL A 914 -15.95 -33.49 44.33
CA VAL A 914 -15.13 -34.00 43.23
C VAL A 914 -14.52 -32.80 42.56
N SER A 915 -13.44 -32.29 43.14
CA SER A 915 -12.64 -31.24 42.50
C SER A 915 -12.13 -31.78 41.17
N VAL A 916 -12.58 -31.19 40.07
CA VAL A 916 -11.97 -31.47 38.77
C VAL A 916 -10.82 -30.50 38.61
N ILE A 917 -9.64 -31.05 38.37
CA ILE A 917 -8.38 -30.33 38.44
C ILE A 917 -7.77 -30.33 37.05
N THR A 918 -7.46 -29.14 36.56
CA THR A 918 -6.61 -28.97 35.38
C THR A 918 -5.39 -28.19 35.78
N THR A 919 -4.25 -28.60 35.25
CA THR A 919 -3.01 -27.85 35.38
C THR A 919 -2.63 -27.32 34.01
N ALA A 920 -2.55 -26.00 33.88
CA ALA A 920 -1.85 -25.36 32.78
C ALA A 920 -0.42 -25.05 33.21
N PHE A 921 0.44 -24.78 32.23
CA PHE A 921 1.75 -24.22 32.50
C PHE A 921 1.75 -22.76 32.10
N VAL A 922 2.22 -21.92 33.03
CA VAL A 922 2.68 -20.58 32.70
C VAL A 922 4.13 -20.73 32.29
N SER A 923 4.42 -20.49 31.02
CA SER A 923 5.78 -20.46 30.50
C SER A 923 6.30 -19.04 30.65
N ILE A 924 7.24 -18.90 31.55
CA ILE A 924 7.94 -17.64 31.84
C ILE A 924 9.33 -17.83 31.30
N SER A 925 9.61 -17.17 30.20
CA SER A 925 10.91 -17.25 29.55
C SER A 925 11.32 -15.85 29.19
N MET A 926 12.58 -15.52 29.46
CA MET A 926 13.22 -14.45 28.72
C MET A 926 13.48 -14.95 27.30
N ASN A 927 13.48 -14.05 26.32
CA ASN A 927 13.75 -14.47 24.95
C ASN A 927 15.26 -14.44 24.73
N PRO A 928 15.84 -15.46 24.08
CA PRO A 928 17.22 -15.37 23.68
C PRO A 928 17.35 -14.33 22.54
N PRO A 929 18.53 -13.71 22.39
CA PRO A 929 18.74 -12.68 21.37
C PRO A 929 18.53 -13.24 19.95
N ASN A 930 18.02 -12.41 19.05
CA ASN A 930 18.00 -12.72 17.62
C ASN A 930 19.34 -12.33 17.00
N VAL A 931 20.11 -13.32 16.59
CA VAL A 931 21.50 -13.12 16.16
C VAL A 931 21.61 -13.10 14.64
N TRP A 932 22.05 -11.97 14.11
CA TRP A 932 22.38 -11.79 12.71
C TRP A 932 23.71 -11.07 12.57
N PHE A 933 24.51 -11.51 11.59
CA PHE A 933 25.72 -10.81 11.18
C PHE A 933 25.97 -10.95 9.68
N ASP A 934 26.50 -9.90 9.08
CA ASP A 934 26.87 -9.88 7.67
C ASP A 934 28.35 -10.20 7.48
N VAL A 935 28.70 -10.72 6.29
CA VAL A 935 30.09 -11.00 5.90
C VAL A 935 30.48 -10.18 4.68
N TYR A 936 31.58 -9.45 4.77
CA TYR A 936 32.08 -8.63 3.67
C TYR A 936 33.61 -8.72 3.49
N PRO A 937 34.12 -9.01 2.28
CA PRO A 937 33.37 -9.46 1.10
C PRO A 937 32.90 -10.93 1.26
N GLY A 938 31.76 -11.34 0.71
CA GLY A 938 31.29 -12.75 0.84
C GLY A 938 32.18 -13.79 0.13
N VAL A 939 33.10 -13.37 -0.75
CA VAL A 939 34.05 -14.21 -1.46
C VAL A 939 35.43 -13.58 -1.45
N GLY A 940 36.46 -14.40 -1.26
CA GLY A 940 37.84 -13.95 -1.24
C GLY A 940 38.86 -15.06 -1.47
N THR A 941 40.12 -14.73 -1.28
CA THR A 941 41.25 -15.65 -1.40
C THR A 941 41.83 -15.95 -0.02
N THR A 942 42.82 -16.83 0.05
CA THR A 942 43.57 -17.03 1.30
C THR A 942 44.31 -15.77 1.78
N ALA A 943 44.40 -14.72 0.95
CA ALA A 943 44.95 -13.40 1.31
C ALA A 943 43.87 -12.38 1.76
N THR A 944 42.58 -12.71 1.69
CA THR A 944 41.47 -11.78 1.97
C THR A 944 41.16 -11.73 3.47
N TYR A 945 40.96 -10.52 3.99
CA TYR A 945 40.37 -10.28 5.30
C TYR A 945 38.87 -10.06 5.13
N PHE A 946 38.08 -10.87 5.83
CA PHE A 946 36.63 -10.86 5.84
C PHE A 946 36.14 -10.14 7.09
N ALA A 947 35.38 -9.06 6.91
CA ALA A 947 34.68 -8.35 7.97
C ALA A 947 33.39 -9.11 8.34
N LEU A 948 33.15 -9.30 9.62
CA LEU A 948 31.97 -9.94 10.20
C LEU A 948 31.25 -8.89 11.05
N ASP A 949 30.10 -8.41 10.59
CA ASP A 949 29.39 -7.28 11.21
C ASP A 949 28.12 -7.74 11.94
N PRO A 950 28.10 -7.74 13.28
CA PRO A 950 26.96 -8.17 14.09
C PRO A 950 25.91 -7.07 14.33
N SER A 951 25.93 -5.94 13.61
CA SER A 951 25.07 -4.77 13.88
C SER A 951 23.56 -5.03 13.80
N TYR A 952 23.15 -6.12 13.15
CA TYR A 952 21.74 -6.51 12.98
C TYR A 952 21.22 -7.47 14.05
N THR A 953 22.05 -7.86 15.01
CA THR A 953 21.61 -8.61 16.18
C THR A 953 20.71 -7.74 17.06
N TRP A 954 19.64 -8.28 17.63
CA TRP A 954 18.75 -7.54 18.53
C TRP A 954 18.11 -8.47 19.56
N ASP A 955 17.63 -7.88 20.65
CA ASP A 955 16.89 -8.55 21.71
C ASP A 955 15.72 -7.66 22.11
N ILE A 956 14.57 -8.25 22.45
CA ILE A 956 13.35 -7.50 22.76
C ILE A 956 13.39 -6.96 24.20
N GLU A 957 14.10 -7.65 25.10
CA GLU A 957 14.27 -7.25 26.49
C GLU A 957 15.52 -6.37 26.70
N ASP A 958 16.57 -6.56 25.90
CA ASP A 958 17.86 -5.90 26.04
C ASP A 958 18.26 -4.97 24.87
N PRO A 959 18.76 -3.75 25.15
CA PRO A 959 19.30 -2.89 24.11
C PRO A 959 20.59 -3.50 23.54
N TYR A 960 20.88 -3.27 22.25
CA TYR A 960 22.07 -3.78 21.56
C TYR A 960 23.38 -3.65 22.36
N SER A 961 23.58 -2.52 23.04
CA SER A 961 24.77 -2.24 23.85
C SER A 961 24.94 -3.13 25.09
N ALA A 962 23.88 -3.82 25.52
CA ALA A 962 23.88 -4.73 26.65
C ALA A 962 24.18 -6.19 26.24
N LEU A 963 24.08 -6.50 24.95
CA LEU A 963 24.38 -7.81 24.39
C LEU A 963 25.90 -8.01 24.26
N VAL A 964 26.36 -9.23 24.54
CA VAL A 964 27.76 -9.62 24.35
C VAL A 964 27.84 -10.93 23.56
N GLY A 965 28.79 -11.05 22.66
CA GLY A 965 28.90 -12.20 21.76
C GLY A 965 30.31 -12.78 21.68
N ARG A 966 30.39 -14.00 21.16
CA ARG A 966 31.63 -14.71 20.85
C ARG A 966 31.54 -15.43 19.51
N TRP A 967 32.68 -15.61 18.87
CA TRP A 967 32.79 -16.15 17.52
C TRP A 967 33.45 -17.53 17.52
N ASP A 968 32.97 -18.39 16.64
CA ASP A 968 33.63 -19.61 16.17
C ASP A 968 33.79 -19.42 14.65
N PHE A 969 35.01 -19.15 14.23
CA PHE A 969 35.31 -18.74 12.86
C PHE A 969 35.32 -19.93 11.89
N GLU A 970 35.46 -21.15 12.38
CA GLU A 970 35.52 -22.37 11.57
C GLU A 970 34.31 -23.29 11.72
N ALA A 971 33.37 -22.92 12.60
CA ALA A 971 32.21 -23.72 12.99
C ALA A 971 32.60 -25.14 13.46
N ASP A 972 33.77 -25.29 14.08
CA ASP A 972 34.27 -26.59 14.54
C ASP A 972 33.72 -27.01 15.92
N GLY A 973 32.93 -26.12 16.54
CA GLY A 973 32.34 -26.29 17.87
C GLY A 973 33.25 -25.81 19.00
N VAL A 974 34.40 -25.20 18.70
CA VAL A 974 35.31 -24.55 19.64
C VAL A 974 35.30 -23.04 19.39
N TRP A 975 34.79 -22.28 20.36
CA TRP A 975 34.74 -20.83 20.28
C TRP A 975 36.15 -20.18 20.35
N ASP A 976 36.48 -19.37 19.34
CA ASP A 976 37.75 -18.66 19.19
C ASP A 976 37.86 -17.43 20.07
N THR A 977 36.74 -16.74 20.28
CA THR A 977 36.70 -15.56 21.14
C THR A 977 35.97 -15.82 22.46
N GLN A 978 36.26 -14.97 23.44
CA GLN A 978 35.46 -14.90 24.66
C GLN A 978 34.27 -13.96 24.42
N TYR A 979 33.23 -14.05 25.26
CA TYR A 979 32.13 -13.09 25.22
C TYR A 979 32.66 -11.67 25.43
N GLU A 980 32.38 -10.81 24.46
CA GLU A 980 32.79 -9.42 24.41
C GLU A 980 31.70 -8.57 23.75
N SER A 981 31.81 -7.24 23.78
CA SER A 981 30.86 -6.37 23.10
C SER A 981 30.79 -6.70 21.60
N LEU A 982 29.57 -6.64 21.04
CA LEU A 982 29.34 -6.87 19.62
C LEU A 982 30.04 -5.78 18.79
N GLU A 983 31.18 -6.15 18.21
CA GLU A 983 32.02 -5.31 17.36
C GLU A 983 32.38 -6.08 16.09
N VAL A 984 32.62 -5.34 14.99
CA VAL A 984 33.04 -5.93 13.72
C VAL A 984 34.35 -6.71 13.90
N LYS A 985 34.37 -7.98 13.49
CA LYS A 985 35.58 -8.82 13.49
C LYS A 985 36.15 -8.96 12.09
N TYR A 986 37.46 -9.18 12.02
CA TYR A 986 38.15 -9.44 10.76
C TYR A 986 38.83 -10.80 10.84
N VAL A 987 38.48 -11.70 9.92
CA VAL A 987 39.01 -13.07 9.85
C VAL A 987 39.66 -13.34 8.50
N GLN A 988 40.65 -14.23 8.46
CA GLN A 988 41.33 -14.68 7.27
C GLN A 988 41.53 -16.20 7.35
N TYR A 989 41.30 -16.91 6.25
CA TYR A 989 41.48 -18.37 6.19
C TYR A 989 42.64 -18.75 5.29
N ASP A 990 43.41 -19.76 5.70
CA ASP A 990 44.58 -20.27 4.99
C ASP A 990 44.25 -21.45 4.05
N THR A 991 43.01 -21.93 4.07
CA THR A 991 42.51 -23.03 3.27
C THR A 991 41.36 -22.56 2.39
N ILE A 992 41.30 -23.10 1.17
CA ILE A 992 40.18 -22.90 0.26
C ILE A 992 38.91 -23.66 0.73
N GLY A 993 37.78 -23.36 0.11
CA GLY A 993 36.47 -23.92 0.38
C GLY A 993 35.50 -22.96 1.07
N PHE A 994 34.29 -23.46 1.30
CA PHE A 994 33.27 -22.80 2.10
C PHE A 994 33.73 -22.73 3.56
N LYS A 995 33.54 -21.57 4.19
CA LYS A 995 33.84 -21.30 5.60
C LYS A 995 32.56 -20.89 6.28
N ASP A 996 32.04 -21.80 7.11
CA ASP A 996 30.92 -21.53 7.97
C ASP A 996 31.42 -20.84 9.24
N ILE A 997 30.71 -19.81 9.67
CA ILE A 997 31.06 -18.99 10.82
C ILE A 997 29.85 -18.96 11.73
N LEU A 998 30.09 -19.09 13.04
CA LEU A 998 29.06 -18.97 14.06
C LEU A 998 29.34 -17.75 14.96
N LEU A 999 28.28 -17.02 15.29
CA LEU A 999 28.27 -16.00 16.32
C LEU A 999 27.28 -16.44 17.39
N GLU A 1000 27.73 -16.63 18.63
CA GLU A 1000 26.85 -16.80 19.77
C GLU A 1000 26.75 -15.52 20.57
N VAL A 1001 25.54 -15.05 20.80
CA VAL A 1001 25.26 -13.83 21.59
C VAL A 1001 24.52 -14.23 22.85
N VAL A 1002 24.89 -13.60 23.96
CA VAL A 1002 24.21 -13.71 25.24
C VAL A 1002 23.66 -12.35 25.66
N ASP A 1003 22.43 -12.37 26.15
CA ASP A 1003 21.73 -11.21 26.72
C ASP A 1003 22.16 -10.94 28.18
N THR A 1004 21.53 -9.98 28.86
CA THR A 1004 21.82 -9.69 30.28
C THR A 1004 21.27 -10.75 31.24
N SER A 1005 20.34 -11.55 30.77
CA SER A 1005 19.66 -12.64 31.50
C SER A 1005 20.44 -13.95 31.44
N GLY A 1006 21.45 -14.03 30.58
CA GLY A 1006 22.31 -15.20 30.38
C GLY A 1006 21.80 -16.17 29.32
N LEU A 1007 20.77 -15.83 28.55
CA LEU A 1007 20.25 -16.62 27.45
C LEU A 1007 21.08 -16.40 26.19
N THR A 1008 21.40 -17.50 25.51
CA THR A 1008 22.27 -17.50 24.35
C THR A 1008 21.53 -17.90 23.08
N SER A 1009 21.89 -17.29 21.96
CA SER A 1009 21.46 -17.69 20.61
C SER A 1009 22.65 -17.68 19.66
N VAL A 1010 22.57 -18.46 18.58
CA VAL A 1010 23.65 -18.61 17.60
C VAL A 1010 23.16 -18.22 16.22
N GLY A 1011 23.80 -17.23 15.60
CA GLY A 1011 23.68 -16.92 14.18
C GLY A 1011 24.77 -17.64 13.38
N ASN A 1012 24.50 -17.93 12.10
CA ASN A 1012 25.50 -18.46 11.19
C ASN A 1012 25.56 -17.66 9.88
N ASN A 1013 26.73 -17.69 9.24
CA ASN A 1013 26.89 -17.18 7.89
C ASN A 1013 28.04 -17.93 7.21
N THR A 1014 28.04 -17.99 5.88
CA THR A 1014 29.05 -18.73 5.10
C THR A 1014 29.74 -17.80 4.13
N LEU A 1015 31.06 -17.91 4.04
CA LEU A 1015 31.85 -17.23 3.01
C LEU A 1015 32.65 -18.21 2.18
N ILE A 1016 33.17 -17.74 1.05
CA ILE A 1016 33.91 -18.57 0.10
C ILE A 1016 35.37 -18.12 0.05
N VAL A 1017 36.27 -19.06 0.29
CA VAL A 1017 37.70 -18.87 0.03
C VAL A 1017 38.09 -19.73 -1.15
N ASP A 1018 38.45 -19.08 -2.24
CA ASP A 1018 38.78 -19.73 -3.50
C ASP A 1018 40.18 -19.24 -3.91
N ASP A 1019 41.05 -20.09 -4.44
CA ASP A 1019 42.36 -19.71 -4.99
C ASP A 1019 42.69 -20.33 -6.36
N GLN A 1020 41.83 -21.21 -6.88
CA GLN A 1020 42.01 -21.85 -8.17
C GLN A 1020 41.20 -21.11 -9.23
N ALA A 1021 41.70 -21.13 -10.46
CA ALA A 1021 40.94 -20.63 -11.59
C ALA A 1021 40.16 -21.80 -12.19
N PRO A 1022 39.02 -21.53 -12.85
CA PRO A 1022 38.28 -22.58 -13.54
C PRO A 1022 39.12 -23.14 -14.69
N ILE A 1023 38.70 -24.27 -15.25
CA ILE A 1023 39.26 -24.89 -16.44
C ILE A 1023 38.18 -24.85 -17.52
N ALA A 1024 38.43 -24.11 -18.59
CA ALA A 1024 37.53 -24.02 -19.75
C ALA A 1024 37.67 -25.27 -20.64
N ASP A 1025 36.53 -25.79 -21.11
CA ASP A 1025 36.46 -26.78 -22.19
C ASP A 1025 35.41 -26.31 -23.18
N ALA A 1026 35.86 -25.86 -24.36
CA ALA A 1026 35.01 -25.36 -25.44
C ALA A 1026 34.39 -26.49 -26.28
N GLY A 1027 34.68 -27.74 -25.96
CA GLY A 1027 34.28 -28.90 -26.74
C GLY A 1027 35.17 -29.13 -27.98
N PRO A 1028 34.96 -30.25 -28.69
CA PRO A 1028 35.76 -30.58 -29.88
C PRO A 1028 35.39 -29.70 -31.09
N ASP A 1029 36.35 -29.53 -32.00
CA ASP A 1029 36.13 -28.92 -33.32
C ASP A 1029 34.96 -29.57 -34.08
N ALA A 1030 34.19 -28.77 -34.82
CA ALA A 1030 32.98 -29.23 -35.50
C ALA A 1030 32.84 -28.69 -36.92
N SER A 1031 31.91 -29.28 -37.68
CA SER A 1031 31.56 -28.84 -39.03
C SER A 1031 30.06 -28.92 -39.28
N ILE A 1032 29.48 -27.87 -39.87
CA ILE A 1032 28.05 -27.76 -40.18
C ILE A 1032 27.81 -27.21 -41.58
N ALA A 1033 26.60 -27.33 -42.11
CA ALA A 1033 26.24 -26.73 -43.39
C ALA A 1033 25.89 -25.24 -43.24
N VAL A 1034 26.03 -24.49 -44.32
CA VAL A 1034 25.63 -23.08 -44.37
C VAL A 1034 24.11 -22.97 -44.11
N GLY A 1035 23.74 -22.15 -43.12
CA GLY A 1035 22.38 -21.92 -42.66
C GLY A 1035 21.94 -22.78 -41.47
N ASP A 1036 22.79 -23.70 -41.00
CA ASP A 1036 22.49 -24.53 -39.82
C ASP A 1036 22.72 -23.78 -38.51
N ILE A 1037 22.00 -24.22 -37.47
CA ILE A 1037 22.22 -23.81 -36.08
C ILE A 1037 23.27 -24.75 -35.47
N TYR A 1038 24.34 -24.19 -34.90
CA TYR A 1038 25.26 -24.92 -34.04
C TYR A 1038 24.99 -24.60 -32.58
N THR A 1039 24.97 -25.61 -31.72
CA THR A 1039 24.88 -25.44 -30.26
C THR A 1039 26.24 -25.72 -29.67
N PHE A 1040 26.82 -24.72 -29.03
CA PHE A 1040 28.07 -24.84 -28.28
C PHE A 1040 27.81 -25.64 -27.01
N ASP A 1041 28.82 -26.35 -26.52
CA ASP A 1041 28.72 -27.12 -25.29
C ASP A 1041 29.97 -26.94 -24.44
N GLY A 1042 29.84 -26.14 -23.40
CA GLY A 1042 30.89 -25.80 -22.45
C GLY A 1042 30.74 -26.54 -21.15
N THR A 1043 29.81 -27.50 -21.07
CA THR A 1043 29.53 -28.27 -19.84
C THR A 1043 30.69 -29.19 -19.43
N GLY A 1044 31.68 -29.39 -20.31
CA GLY A 1044 32.96 -30.03 -19.97
C GLY A 1044 33.89 -29.17 -19.11
N SER A 1045 33.61 -27.86 -18.99
CA SER A 1045 34.39 -26.96 -18.14
C SER A 1045 34.23 -27.33 -16.68
N SER A 1046 35.28 -27.18 -15.88
CA SER A 1046 35.29 -27.58 -14.48
C SER A 1046 35.97 -26.56 -13.59
N ASP A 1047 35.61 -26.53 -12.32
CA ASP A 1047 36.22 -25.71 -11.29
C ASP A 1047 36.07 -26.44 -9.95
N ASP A 1048 36.93 -26.17 -8.97
CA ASP A 1048 36.89 -26.86 -7.67
C ASP A 1048 35.73 -26.40 -6.78
N LEU A 1049 35.27 -25.15 -6.91
CA LEU A 1049 34.09 -24.59 -6.23
C LEU A 1049 32.93 -24.25 -7.18
N GLY A 1050 33.13 -24.49 -8.48
CA GLY A 1050 32.12 -24.47 -9.52
C GLY A 1050 32.13 -23.18 -10.33
N ILE A 1051 31.76 -23.32 -11.61
CA ILE A 1051 31.75 -22.22 -12.58
C ILE A 1051 30.51 -21.34 -12.37
N SER A 1052 30.72 -20.04 -12.22
CA SER A 1052 29.68 -19.02 -12.06
C SER A 1052 29.19 -18.47 -13.41
N TYR A 1053 30.05 -18.42 -14.44
CA TYR A 1053 29.75 -17.72 -15.69
C TYR A 1053 30.42 -18.36 -16.91
N TYR A 1054 29.75 -18.29 -18.07
CA TYR A 1054 30.24 -18.81 -19.36
C TYR A 1054 30.01 -17.76 -20.45
N ARG A 1055 31.04 -17.49 -21.27
CA ARG A 1055 30.98 -16.58 -22.43
C ARG A 1055 31.73 -17.16 -23.63
N TRP A 1056 31.05 -17.29 -24.75
CA TRP A 1056 31.63 -17.68 -26.03
C TRP A 1056 31.88 -16.46 -26.90
N THR A 1057 33.02 -16.41 -27.60
CA THR A 1057 33.44 -15.27 -28.42
C THR A 1057 33.97 -15.74 -29.76
N PHE A 1058 33.49 -15.18 -30.87
CA PHE A 1058 33.98 -15.48 -32.22
C PHE A 1058 33.73 -14.33 -33.19
N VAL A 1059 34.45 -14.26 -34.31
CA VAL A 1059 34.23 -13.21 -35.33
C VAL A 1059 33.31 -13.74 -36.43
N TYR A 1060 32.21 -13.04 -36.69
CA TYR A 1060 31.20 -13.39 -37.70
C TYR A 1060 30.76 -12.16 -38.50
N ASP A 1061 30.81 -12.23 -39.83
CA ASP A 1061 30.55 -11.11 -40.75
C ASP A 1061 31.40 -9.85 -40.47
N GLY A 1062 32.67 -10.05 -40.07
CA GLY A 1062 33.58 -8.96 -39.71
C GLY A 1062 33.37 -8.33 -38.33
N TYR A 1063 32.40 -8.81 -37.54
CA TYR A 1063 32.11 -8.34 -36.19
C TYR A 1063 32.37 -9.42 -35.13
N THR A 1064 32.84 -9.03 -33.94
CA THR A 1064 32.94 -9.96 -32.80
C THR A 1064 31.55 -10.25 -32.24
N ARG A 1065 31.23 -11.53 -32.06
CA ARG A 1065 30.01 -12.06 -31.46
C ARG A 1065 30.32 -12.57 -30.07
N TYR A 1066 29.39 -12.35 -29.15
CA TYR A 1066 29.41 -12.86 -27.79
C TYR A 1066 28.14 -13.68 -27.55
N MET A 1067 28.28 -14.87 -26.98
CA MET A 1067 27.17 -15.70 -26.51
C MET A 1067 27.41 -16.08 -25.06
N PHE A 1068 26.35 -16.35 -24.29
CA PHE A 1068 26.45 -16.60 -22.85
C PHE A 1068 25.70 -17.87 -22.46
N GLY A 1069 26.09 -18.45 -21.33
CA GLY A 1069 25.57 -19.73 -20.85
C GLY A 1069 26.45 -20.92 -21.25
N SER A 1070 26.23 -22.07 -20.61
CA SER A 1070 27.03 -23.28 -20.84
C SER A 1070 26.75 -23.91 -22.20
N THR A 1071 25.54 -23.75 -22.77
CA THR A 1071 25.17 -24.34 -24.07
C THR A 1071 24.40 -23.40 -25.03
N PRO A 1072 24.95 -22.24 -25.44
CA PRO A 1072 24.27 -21.33 -26.36
C PRO A 1072 24.29 -21.83 -27.81
N SER A 1073 23.36 -21.37 -28.64
CA SER A 1073 23.28 -21.74 -30.07
C SER A 1073 23.36 -20.54 -31.00
N PHE A 1074 23.96 -20.70 -32.19
CA PHE A 1074 24.10 -19.65 -33.20
C PHE A 1074 23.88 -20.20 -34.63
N VAL A 1075 23.21 -19.42 -35.49
CA VAL A 1075 23.00 -19.75 -36.92
C VAL A 1075 24.18 -19.27 -37.74
N PHE A 1076 24.83 -20.14 -38.50
CA PHE A 1076 25.93 -19.78 -39.39
C PHE A 1076 25.49 -19.82 -40.86
N ASP A 1077 25.00 -18.70 -41.39
CA ASP A 1077 24.57 -18.51 -42.79
C ASP A 1077 25.67 -18.01 -43.75
N ILE A 1078 26.91 -17.83 -43.26
CA ILE A 1078 28.08 -17.44 -44.05
C ILE A 1078 29.10 -18.59 -44.01
N GLU A 1079 29.52 -19.05 -45.17
CA GLU A 1079 30.61 -20.03 -45.32
C GLU A 1079 31.92 -19.47 -44.75
N GLY A 1080 32.62 -20.27 -43.93
CA GLY A 1080 33.84 -19.84 -43.27
C GLY A 1080 34.34 -20.80 -42.21
N VAL A 1081 35.55 -20.53 -41.71
CA VAL A 1081 36.14 -21.21 -40.56
C VAL A 1081 36.16 -20.23 -39.41
N TYR A 1082 35.43 -20.55 -38.34
CA TYR A 1082 35.23 -19.69 -37.18
C TYR A 1082 36.00 -20.26 -35.98
N ALA A 1083 36.92 -19.48 -35.42
CA ALA A 1083 37.52 -19.79 -34.13
C ALA A 1083 36.59 -19.26 -33.03
N VAL A 1084 36.07 -20.16 -32.19
CA VAL A 1084 35.12 -19.87 -31.13
C VAL A 1084 35.76 -20.12 -29.78
N THR A 1085 35.95 -19.05 -29.01
CA THR A 1085 36.61 -19.09 -27.71
C THR A 1085 35.58 -19.06 -26.58
N LEU A 1086 35.51 -20.10 -25.76
CA LEU A 1086 34.83 -20.09 -24.47
C LEU A 1086 35.73 -19.40 -23.43
N THR A 1087 35.15 -18.53 -22.61
CA THR A 1087 35.70 -18.02 -21.35
C THR A 1087 34.75 -18.47 -20.24
N VAL A 1088 35.28 -19.05 -19.16
CA VAL A 1088 34.50 -19.39 -17.97
C VAL A 1088 35.02 -18.61 -16.76
N TRP A 1089 34.15 -18.33 -15.79
CA TRP A 1089 34.51 -17.70 -14.53
C TRP A 1089 34.13 -18.60 -13.36
N ASP A 1090 34.97 -18.65 -12.32
CA ASP A 1090 34.62 -19.24 -11.03
C ASP A 1090 33.80 -18.25 -10.18
N ARG A 1091 33.41 -18.67 -8.97
CA ARG A 1091 32.65 -17.83 -8.02
C ARG A 1091 33.48 -16.69 -7.41
N ALA A 1092 34.81 -16.76 -7.50
CA ALA A 1092 35.72 -15.71 -7.09
C ALA A 1092 36.09 -14.73 -8.23
N GLY A 1093 35.47 -14.89 -9.39
CA GLY A 1093 35.65 -14.03 -10.55
C GLY A 1093 36.94 -14.28 -11.35
N ARG A 1094 37.68 -15.36 -11.09
CA ARG A 1094 38.82 -15.73 -11.96
C ARG A 1094 38.33 -16.45 -13.20
N THR A 1095 39.18 -16.52 -14.21
CA THR A 1095 38.81 -17.03 -15.53
C THR A 1095 39.80 -18.00 -16.13
N ASP A 1096 39.28 -18.82 -17.04
CA ASP A 1096 40.06 -19.55 -18.02
C ASP A 1096 39.35 -19.55 -19.38
N THR A 1097 40.09 -19.87 -20.44
CA THR A 1097 39.58 -19.85 -21.81
C THR A 1097 40.02 -21.06 -22.62
N ASP A 1098 39.13 -21.58 -23.44
CA ASP A 1098 39.42 -22.62 -24.43
C ASP A 1098 38.82 -22.26 -25.80
N THR A 1099 39.38 -22.76 -26.90
CA THR A 1099 38.95 -22.40 -28.26
C THR A 1099 38.73 -23.61 -29.13
N MET A 1100 37.51 -23.73 -29.68
CA MET A 1100 37.16 -24.70 -30.71
C MET A 1100 37.12 -24.06 -32.11
N VAL A 1101 37.27 -24.88 -33.14
CA VAL A 1101 37.13 -24.47 -34.55
C VAL A 1101 35.83 -25.02 -35.13
N LEU A 1102 34.98 -24.11 -35.62
CA LEU A 1102 33.75 -24.45 -36.34
C LEU A 1102 33.91 -24.16 -37.84
N THR A 1103 33.84 -25.20 -38.67
CA THR A 1103 33.89 -25.08 -40.13
C THR A 1103 32.48 -25.12 -40.73
N VAL A 1104 32.12 -24.07 -41.46
CA VAL A 1104 30.81 -23.93 -42.11
C VAL A 1104 31.03 -23.93 -43.62
N SER A 1105 30.43 -24.88 -44.33
CA SER A 1105 30.62 -25.02 -45.79
C SER A 1105 29.35 -25.46 -46.50
N ASP A 1106 29.17 -25.03 -47.76
CA ASP A 1106 27.98 -25.38 -48.57
C ASP A 1106 28.13 -26.78 -49.24
N ALA A 1107 29.27 -27.44 -49.06
CA ALA A 1107 29.57 -28.75 -49.63
C ALA A 1107 29.56 -29.85 -48.55
N ILE A 1108 28.40 -30.47 -48.33
CA ILE A 1108 28.38 -31.78 -47.65
C ILE A 1108 28.94 -32.84 -48.63
N VAL A 1109 30.24 -33.12 -48.57
CA VAL A 1109 30.82 -34.29 -49.24
C VAL A 1109 30.56 -35.52 -48.37
N VAL A 1110 29.46 -36.23 -48.61
CA VAL A 1110 29.24 -37.56 -48.02
C VAL A 1110 30.08 -38.58 -48.80
N THR A 1111 31.24 -38.97 -48.28
CA THR A 1111 31.96 -40.17 -48.76
C THR A 1111 31.50 -41.37 -47.96
N LYS A 1112 30.82 -42.33 -48.59
CA LYS A 1112 30.41 -43.59 -47.94
C LYS A 1112 30.93 -44.81 -48.70
N ASN A 1113 31.75 -45.61 -47.99
CA ASN A 1113 32.16 -46.94 -48.41
C ASN A 1113 30.99 -47.93 -48.30
N PRO A 1114 30.89 -48.95 -49.18
CA PRO A 1114 29.79 -49.90 -49.18
C PRO A 1114 29.84 -50.78 -47.92
N GLY A 1115 28.97 -50.50 -46.93
CA GLY A 1115 28.87 -51.36 -45.74
C GLY A 1115 28.02 -50.91 -44.55
N SER A 1116 27.57 -49.65 -44.41
CA SER A 1116 26.77 -49.25 -43.25
C SER A 1116 25.39 -48.71 -43.63
N SER A 1117 24.36 -49.16 -42.91
CA SER A 1117 22.94 -48.83 -43.14
C SER A 1117 22.48 -47.64 -42.32
N LYS A 1118 21.60 -46.83 -42.93
CA LYS A 1118 20.76 -45.75 -42.37
C LYS A 1118 21.45 -44.41 -42.11
N ASP A 1119 21.44 -43.56 -43.14
CA ASP A 1119 21.22 -42.13 -42.95
C ASP A 1119 19.74 -41.85 -43.20
N SER A 1120 19.11 -41.02 -42.37
CA SER A 1120 17.70 -40.67 -42.45
C SER A 1120 17.37 -39.63 -43.55
N ALA A 1121 18.37 -39.08 -44.23
CA ALA A 1121 18.20 -38.00 -45.22
C ALA A 1121 18.08 -38.49 -46.68
N MET A 1122 18.43 -39.75 -46.99
CA MET A 1122 18.26 -40.34 -48.33
C MET A 1122 18.00 -41.85 -48.23
N SER A 1123 17.14 -42.38 -49.09
CA SER A 1123 16.96 -43.83 -49.27
C SER A 1123 17.11 -44.22 -50.75
N TRP A 1124 17.60 -45.44 -50.99
CA TRP A 1124 17.69 -45.97 -52.35
C TRP A 1124 17.42 -47.47 -52.41
N ALA A 1125 16.87 -47.92 -53.54
CA ALA A 1125 16.61 -49.32 -53.84
C ALA A 1125 16.90 -49.60 -55.31
N TYR A 1126 17.37 -50.80 -55.63
CA TYR A 1126 17.62 -51.20 -57.01
C TYR A 1126 17.06 -52.59 -57.28
N THR A 1127 16.41 -52.73 -58.43
CA THR A 1127 15.86 -54.00 -58.90
C THR A 1127 16.17 -54.16 -60.38
N PRO A 1128 16.57 -55.36 -60.83
CA PRO A 1128 16.71 -55.64 -62.25
C PRO A 1128 15.32 -55.69 -62.89
N ASP A 1129 15.14 -55.04 -64.02
CA ASP A 1129 13.95 -55.21 -64.84
C ASP A 1129 14.00 -56.54 -65.62
N GLU A 1130 12.89 -56.89 -66.29
CA GLU A 1130 12.78 -58.14 -67.04
C GLU A 1130 13.77 -58.25 -68.23
N SER A 1131 14.49 -57.17 -68.57
CA SER A 1131 15.53 -57.13 -69.61
C SER A 1131 16.96 -57.24 -69.05
N GLY A 1132 17.13 -57.25 -67.73
CA GLY A 1132 18.43 -57.28 -67.05
C GLY A 1132 19.09 -55.90 -66.90
N ALA A 1133 18.35 -54.80 -67.14
CA ALA A 1133 18.80 -53.45 -66.82
C ALA A 1133 18.48 -53.14 -65.35
N TRP A 1134 19.41 -52.50 -64.65
CA TRP A 1134 19.20 -52.09 -63.25
C TRP A 1134 18.51 -50.73 -63.20
N ILE A 1135 17.40 -50.65 -62.46
CA ILE A 1135 16.71 -49.40 -62.16
C ILE A 1135 16.99 -49.06 -60.70
N ALA A 1136 17.56 -47.88 -60.45
CA ALA A 1136 17.76 -47.35 -59.11
C ALA A 1136 16.71 -46.29 -58.79
N TRP A 1137 16.05 -46.45 -57.64
CA TRP A 1137 15.12 -45.49 -57.05
C TRP A 1137 15.87 -44.74 -55.97
N ILE A 1138 15.80 -43.41 -55.99
CA ILE A 1138 16.43 -42.55 -54.99
C ILE A 1138 15.36 -41.61 -54.47
N GLU A 1139 15.11 -41.66 -53.17
CA GLU A 1139 14.24 -40.72 -52.48
C GLU A 1139 15.09 -39.73 -51.68
N ASN A 1140 14.92 -38.46 -52.02
CA ASN A 1140 15.56 -37.34 -51.36
C ASN A 1140 14.63 -36.80 -50.26
N HIS A 1141 15.06 -36.90 -49.00
CA HIS A 1141 14.27 -36.47 -47.85
C HIS A 1141 14.74 -35.10 -47.31
N GLY A 1142 15.00 -34.13 -48.19
CA GLY A 1142 15.19 -32.72 -47.81
C GLY A 1142 16.39 -31.98 -48.40
N LEU A 1143 17.20 -32.61 -49.23
CA LEU A 1143 18.36 -31.98 -49.88
C LEU A 1143 17.93 -31.07 -51.04
N ARG A 1144 18.54 -29.89 -51.15
CA ARG A 1144 18.22 -28.91 -52.22
C ARG A 1144 18.90 -29.20 -53.55
N SER A 1145 20.00 -29.96 -53.56
CA SER A 1145 20.64 -30.48 -54.77
C SER A 1145 21.27 -31.86 -54.52
N LEU A 1146 21.42 -32.68 -55.56
CA LEU A 1146 22.03 -34.01 -55.51
C LEU A 1146 22.91 -34.22 -56.74
N THR A 1147 24.15 -34.66 -56.54
CA THR A 1147 25.05 -35.11 -57.62
C THR A 1147 25.28 -36.62 -57.50
N ILE A 1148 25.03 -37.37 -58.56
CA ILE A 1148 25.19 -38.83 -58.61
C ILE A 1148 26.32 -39.16 -59.58
N GLU A 1149 27.36 -39.83 -59.10
CA GLU A 1149 28.42 -40.38 -59.94
C GLU A 1149 28.28 -41.91 -59.99
N ILE A 1150 28.11 -42.46 -61.20
CA ILE A 1150 28.03 -43.91 -61.43
C ILE A 1150 29.38 -44.38 -61.92
N TYR A 1151 29.99 -45.28 -61.16
CA TYR A 1151 31.24 -45.95 -61.54
C TYR A 1151 30.92 -47.35 -62.07
N ASP A 1152 31.42 -47.70 -63.25
CA ASP A 1152 31.46 -49.09 -63.73
C ASP A 1152 32.73 -49.71 -63.13
N THR A 1153 32.58 -50.76 -62.31
CA THR A 1153 33.70 -51.53 -61.76
C THR A 1153 33.60 -52.98 -62.17
#